data_AF-A0A941ZZA3-F1
#
_entry.id   AF-A0A941ZZA3-F1
#
_cell.length_a   1.000
_cell.length_b   1.000
_cell.length_c   1.000
_cell.angle_alpha   90.00
_cell.angle_beta   90.00
_cell.angle_gamma   90.00
#
_symmetry.space_group_name_H-M   'P 1'
#
loop_
_entity.id
_entity.type
_entity.pdbx_description
1 polymer ?
#
loop_
_entity_poly.entity_id
_entity_poly.type
_entity_poly.pdbx_seq_one_letter_code
_entity_poly.pdbx_strand_id
1 'polypeptide(L)'
;MSLDVTKQADERLPELTALGKIQSRIDKVKFIIQDKDRAFYNKHCNLFERLEDPRQRFIDTINLKMDDGSIKFVKLFLVQHNLAFGPGKGVLKFIRHVRLPEGVGKLSLQGVRDRVEKLILEEVEASATSMSLHHALYNVKLGGASNAIMLMDIAEIRGEIKTIPIHLTGNETARLSREIGNRLVKYRIMGPDGFWPEPDGVTTDEQIINWVEDEALRTLLLKHLLAPKDKKLMDVLSMVHGQIEGKGEAGRGEMEILETPYHDAALIWLKEWRAIRRGETAMEELNSEESKVSKHYRQMISRTERKYDVMPAIARDIIAVKRLLTVMHLPFRDYRPNGQIVIMDTGIAPVILHGYLSVLEGLSGEDVVVTSVFSKRLGGSSPKRIEQLCRIYVEAAYNLGAKVVILCNTMDANSRIILEKEFTIPILGPIVPAVETVFSLESARGAVIKNIGIIATKSTIESGAYINEIRKHNKEIGIFSVAAPLFATMVDKGKFDKTGSQVISKRDMSIIEANLKPLIEEEIEILILGCTHYGIFKQAIHEIWKSRTGREIQIVDSARELSRYTQAFLRQNKILSLRTKQKGKITYMASEEDTPEFERKVSEITGYMANVVPTDIGEVVGRLSEEDRSFQKTVVKESREDINLRAGIIDSNLSAEAKVAIADKLYGVKDKSVSRTGCEVLSPELKDEHIKEITGLTTQNEELLNILSRIKNTTSR
;
A
#
# COMPACT_ATOMS: atom_id res chain seq x y z
N MET A 1 21.93 -15.38 25.22
CA MET A 1 22.65 -16.46 24.49
C MET A 1 24.06 -16.01 24.11
N SER A 2 25.00 -16.96 23.93
CA SER A 2 26.20 -16.81 23.10
C SER A 2 25.97 -17.49 21.75
N LEU A 3 26.07 -16.73 20.65
CA LEU A 3 26.01 -17.29 19.30
C LEU A 3 27.34 -18.00 19.02
N ASP A 4 27.33 -19.33 18.90
CA ASP A 4 28.51 -20.15 18.62
C ASP A 4 28.52 -20.54 17.13
N VAL A 5 29.27 -19.79 16.31
CA VAL A 5 29.25 -19.92 14.83
C VAL A 5 30.50 -20.63 14.30
N THR A 6 31.17 -21.41 15.14
CA THR A 6 32.45 -22.08 14.81
C THR A 6 32.35 -23.13 13.68
N LYS A 7 31.17 -23.47 13.16
CA LYS A 7 31.03 -24.43 12.04
C LYS A 7 31.20 -23.84 10.63
N GLN A 8 31.35 -22.53 10.46
CA GLN A 8 31.42 -21.92 9.12
C GLN A 8 32.83 -21.58 8.61
N ALA A 9 33.88 -22.11 9.24
CA ALA A 9 35.27 -21.78 8.89
C ALA A 9 36.17 -23.00 8.66
N ASP A 10 35.63 -24.09 8.08
CA ASP A 10 36.48 -25.15 7.53
C ASP A 10 36.50 -25.02 6.00
N GLU A 11 37.67 -24.89 5.39
CA GLU A 11 37.90 -24.67 3.94
C GLU A 11 37.55 -25.90 3.07
N ARG A 12 36.42 -26.56 3.33
CA ARG A 12 35.87 -27.66 2.53
C ARG A 12 34.40 -27.41 2.24
N LEU A 13 34.12 -26.74 1.10
CA LEU A 13 32.81 -26.28 0.62
C LEU A 13 32.06 -25.36 1.62
N PRO A 14 31.63 -24.15 1.24
CA PRO A 14 30.97 -23.26 2.19
C PRO A 14 29.67 -23.89 2.69
N GLU A 15 29.61 -24.23 3.98
CA GLU A 15 28.35 -24.62 4.63
C GLU A 15 27.35 -23.46 4.47
N LEU A 16 26.25 -23.73 3.75
CA LEU A 16 25.13 -22.81 3.58
C LEU A 16 24.70 -22.21 4.94
N THR A 17 24.40 -20.90 4.96
CA THR A 17 23.83 -20.21 6.13
C THR A 17 22.51 -20.86 6.56
N ALA A 18 22.03 -20.59 7.79
CA ALA A 18 20.76 -21.14 8.26
C ALA A 18 19.60 -20.81 7.31
N LEU A 19 19.54 -19.56 6.83
CA LEU A 19 18.58 -19.12 5.82
C LEU A 19 18.78 -19.84 4.48
N GLY A 20 20.03 -19.96 4.00
CA GLY A 20 20.33 -20.67 2.75
C GLY A 20 19.96 -22.15 2.79
N LYS A 21 20.10 -22.81 3.96
CA LYS A 21 19.62 -24.18 4.19
C LYS A 21 18.09 -24.28 4.08
N ILE A 22 17.36 -23.27 4.56
CA ILE A 22 15.89 -23.20 4.44
C ILE A 22 15.49 -22.98 2.97
N GLN A 23 16.10 -22.01 2.29
CA GLN A 23 15.83 -21.70 0.88
C GLN A 23 16.11 -22.92 -0.01
N SER A 24 17.24 -23.59 0.18
CA SER A 24 17.58 -24.83 -0.56
C SER A 24 16.52 -25.93 -0.39
N ARG A 25 15.87 -26.03 0.78
CA ARG A 25 14.75 -26.97 1.00
C ARG A 25 13.50 -26.54 0.25
N ILE A 26 13.17 -25.24 0.25
CA ILE A 26 12.05 -24.69 -0.51
C ILE A 26 12.25 -24.93 -2.02
N ASP A 27 13.46 -24.73 -2.54
CA ASP A 27 13.78 -24.99 -3.94
C ASP A 27 13.61 -26.46 -4.31
N LYS A 28 14.13 -27.37 -3.47
CA LYS A 28 13.91 -28.82 -3.67
C LYS A 28 12.42 -29.15 -3.74
N VAL A 29 11.62 -28.58 -2.84
CA VAL A 29 10.16 -28.76 -2.85
C VAL A 29 9.53 -28.17 -4.12
N LYS A 30 9.96 -26.99 -4.56
CA LYS A 30 9.52 -26.34 -5.81
C LYS A 30 9.75 -27.27 -7.01
N PHE A 31 10.95 -27.83 -7.16
CA PHE A 31 11.26 -28.77 -8.24
C PHE A 31 10.41 -30.04 -8.19
N ILE A 32 10.22 -30.63 -7.00
CA ILE A 32 9.40 -31.83 -6.83
C ILE A 32 7.93 -31.55 -7.20
N ILE A 33 7.38 -30.42 -6.76
CA ILE A 33 6.01 -30.01 -7.09
C ILE A 33 5.88 -29.72 -8.59
N GLN A 34 6.87 -29.08 -9.20
CA GLN A 34 6.89 -28.79 -10.64
C GLN A 34 6.88 -30.08 -11.48
N ASP A 35 7.61 -31.11 -11.06
CA ASP A 35 7.64 -32.40 -11.76
C ASP A 35 6.36 -33.23 -11.51
N LYS A 36 6.01 -33.44 -10.23
CA LYS A 36 5.01 -34.42 -9.79
C LYS A 36 3.58 -33.86 -9.63
N ASP A 37 3.41 -32.53 -9.57
CA ASP A 37 2.12 -31.86 -9.35
C ASP A 37 2.03 -30.55 -10.15
N ARG A 38 2.20 -30.66 -11.48
CA ARG A 38 2.21 -29.53 -12.42
C ARG A 38 0.99 -28.61 -12.30
N ALA A 39 -0.19 -29.18 -12.05
CA ALA A 39 -1.41 -28.40 -11.90
C ALA A 39 -1.33 -27.46 -10.68
N PHE A 40 -0.83 -27.96 -9.54
CA PHE A 40 -0.58 -27.13 -8.37
C PHE A 40 0.55 -26.12 -8.62
N TYR A 41 1.65 -26.55 -9.25
CA TYR A 41 2.76 -25.66 -9.59
C TYR A 41 2.30 -24.48 -10.44
N ASN A 42 1.64 -24.72 -11.56
CA ASN A 42 1.18 -23.67 -12.48
C ASN A 42 0.23 -22.68 -11.81
N LYS A 43 -0.57 -23.14 -10.84
CA LYS A 43 -1.46 -22.28 -10.05
C LYS A 43 -0.70 -21.35 -9.09
N HIS A 44 0.46 -21.77 -8.58
CA HIS A 44 1.17 -21.09 -7.50
C HIS A 44 2.61 -20.66 -7.86
N CYS A 45 3.04 -20.80 -9.12
CA CYS A 45 4.43 -20.60 -9.54
C CYS A 45 4.98 -19.21 -9.15
N ASN A 46 4.16 -18.17 -9.31
CA ASN A 46 4.52 -16.77 -9.00
C ASN A 46 4.64 -16.48 -7.50
N LEU A 47 4.25 -17.43 -6.63
CA LEU A 47 4.31 -17.26 -5.17
C LEU A 47 5.54 -17.92 -4.54
N PHE A 48 6.28 -18.76 -5.28
CA PHE A 48 7.50 -19.38 -4.76
C PHE A 48 8.60 -18.35 -4.51
N GLU A 49 8.74 -17.35 -5.39
CA GLU A 49 9.70 -16.25 -5.21
C GLU A 49 9.40 -15.45 -3.93
N ARG A 50 8.12 -15.33 -3.55
CA ARG A 50 7.70 -14.67 -2.30
C ARG A 50 8.04 -15.45 -1.02
N LEU A 51 8.58 -16.66 -1.12
CA LEU A 51 9.06 -17.44 0.02
C LEU A 51 10.58 -17.27 0.24
N GLU A 52 11.28 -16.64 -0.70
CA GLU A 52 12.72 -16.41 -0.62
C GLU A 52 13.03 -15.18 0.24
N ASP A 53 12.17 -14.17 0.19
CA ASP A 53 12.29 -12.92 0.92
C ASP A 53 11.22 -12.75 2.02
N PRO A 54 11.61 -12.26 3.21
CA PRO A 54 10.66 -11.85 4.22
C PRO A 54 9.87 -10.62 3.79
N ARG A 55 8.59 -10.60 4.16
CA ARG A 55 7.65 -9.49 3.95
C ARG A 55 8.18 -8.14 4.45
N GLN A 56 8.78 -8.11 5.65
CA GLN A 56 9.26 -6.87 6.28
C GLN A 56 10.56 -7.12 7.05
N ARG A 57 11.45 -6.12 7.04
CA ARG A 57 12.70 -6.05 7.80
C ARG A 57 12.82 -4.64 8.39
N PHE A 58 12.97 -4.53 9.70
CA PHE A 58 13.25 -3.28 10.38
C PHE A 58 14.50 -3.43 11.23
N ILE A 59 15.44 -2.50 11.06
CA ILE A 59 16.62 -2.37 11.90
C ILE A 59 16.55 -0.99 12.52
N ASP A 60 16.28 -0.94 13.81
CA ASP A 60 16.18 0.31 14.58
C ASP A 60 17.29 0.38 15.64
N THR A 61 17.63 1.59 16.06
CA THR A 61 18.58 1.84 17.15
C THR A 61 17.87 2.55 18.29
N ILE A 62 17.79 1.88 19.44
CA ILE A 62 17.23 2.42 20.67
C ILE A 62 18.33 3.15 21.44
N ASN A 63 18.13 4.45 21.67
CA ASN A 63 18.99 5.26 22.52
C ASN A 63 18.55 5.09 23.98
N LEU A 64 19.05 4.03 24.64
CA LEU A 64 18.66 3.69 26.01
C LEU A 64 19.39 4.58 27.02
N LYS A 65 18.62 5.36 27.78
CA LYS A 65 19.14 6.11 28.93
C LYS A 65 19.34 5.17 30.12
N MET A 66 20.58 5.09 30.59
CA MET A 66 21.02 4.28 31.73
C MET A 66 20.72 5.01 33.05
N ASP A 67 20.69 4.26 34.16
CA ASP A 67 20.45 4.81 35.50
C ASP A 67 21.58 5.74 35.95
N ASP A 68 22.81 5.52 35.47
CA ASP A 68 23.98 6.40 35.70
C ASP A 68 23.98 7.68 34.85
N GLY A 69 22.93 7.88 34.02
CA GLY A 69 22.78 9.02 33.13
C GLY A 69 23.48 8.88 31.78
N SER A 70 24.27 7.82 31.55
CA SER A 70 24.86 7.52 30.25
C SER A 70 23.82 7.05 29.22
N ILE A 71 24.19 7.06 27.93
CA ILE A 71 23.34 6.57 26.85
C ILE A 71 24.01 5.35 26.21
N LYS A 72 23.27 4.25 26.08
CA LYS A 72 23.68 3.06 25.35
C LYS A 72 22.84 2.89 24.09
N PHE A 73 23.50 2.56 22.99
CA PHE A 73 22.85 2.32 21.70
C PHE A 73 22.56 0.83 21.56
N VAL A 74 21.28 0.46 21.56
CA VAL A 74 20.83 -0.93 21.46
C VAL A 74 20.19 -1.14 20.10
N LYS A 75 20.72 -2.06 19.30
CA LYS A 75 20.12 -2.39 18.00
C LYS A 75 18.98 -3.39 18.14
N LEU A 76 17.87 -3.09 17.47
CA LEU A 76 16.68 -3.92 17.39
C LEU A 76 16.49 -4.38 15.94
N PHE A 77 16.43 -5.68 15.74
CA PHE A 77 16.14 -6.33 14.46
C PHE A 77 14.75 -6.93 14.54
N LEU A 78 13.87 -6.56 13.61
CA LEU A 78 12.53 -7.12 13.49
C LEU A 78 12.37 -7.66 12.07
N VAL A 79 12.01 -8.92 11.94
CA VAL A 79 11.71 -9.53 10.64
C VAL A 79 10.35 -10.19 10.71
N GLN A 80 9.53 -9.91 9.71
CA GLN A 80 8.29 -10.64 9.48
C GLN A 80 8.41 -11.31 8.12
N HIS A 81 8.43 -12.64 8.11
CA HIS A 81 8.53 -13.38 6.85
C HIS A 81 7.20 -13.34 6.11
N ASN A 82 6.08 -13.60 6.79
CA ASN A 82 4.79 -13.78 6.15
C ASN A 82 3.63 -13.69 7.17
N LEU A 83 2.52 -13.01 6.83
CA LEU A 83 1.33 -12.86 7.73
C LEU A 83 0.20 -13.83 7.44
N ALA A 84 0.50 -14.82 6.62
CA ALA A 84 -0.57 -15.33 5.85
C ALA A 84 -1.46 -16.14 6.84
N PHE A 85 -0.93 -17.02 7.69
CA PHE A 85 -1.79 -17.74 8.63
C PHE A 85 -2.47 -16.88 9.71
N GLY A 86 -2.07 -15.63 9.88
CA GLY A 86 -2.59 -14.69 10.87
C GLY A 86 -1.51 -13.68 11.26
N PRO A 87 -1.67 -12.95 12.37
CA PRO A 87 -0.64 -12.03 12.85
C PRO A 87 0.70 -12.73 13.05
N GLY A 88 1.80 -12.00 12.89
CA GLY A 88 3.13 -12.55 13.08
C GLY A 88 3.33 -12.98 14.53
N LYS A 89 3.75 -14.23 14.74
CA LYS A 89 4.22 -14.72 16.04
C LYS A 89 5.71 -15.03 15.93
N GLY A 90 6.48 -14.64 16.94
CA GLY A 90 7.93 -14.81 16.96
C GLY A 90 8.46 -15.06 18.36
N VAL A 91 9.76 -14.91 18.57
CA VAL A 91 10.38 -14.95 19.90
C VAL A 91 11.13 -13.64 20.09
N LEU A 92 11.06 -13.06 21.28
CA LEU A 92 11.93 -11.93 21.66
C LEU A 92 13.31 -12.48 22.02
N LYS A 93 14.37 -12.13 21.28
CA LYS A 93 15.72 -12.70 21.51
C LYS A 93 16.72 -11.64 21.97
N PHE A 94 17.29 -11.79 23.15
CA PHE A 94 18.39 -10.95 23.62
C PHE A 94 19.76 -11.58 23.33
N ILE A 95 20.50 -10.96 22.41
CA ILE A 95 21.85 -11.36 22.02
C ILE A 95 22.85 -10.62 22.89
N ARG A 96 23.54 -11.37 23.77
CA ARG A 96 24.51 -10.83 24.72
C ARG A 96 25.96 -11.14 24.34
N HIS A 97 26.16 -12.16 23.51
CA HIS A 97 27.48 -12.55 22.99
C HIS A 97 27.35 -13.13 21.58
N VAL A 98 28.35 -12.86 20.73
CA VAL A 98 28.53 -13.48 19.42
C VAL A 98 29.97 -13.94 19.32
N ARG A 99 30.19 -15.23 19.00
CA ARG A 99 31.53 -15.72 18.69
C ARG A 99 31.90 -15.28 17.28
N LEU A 100 33.01 -14.56 17.20
CA LEU A 100 33.55 -14.07 15.94
C LEU A 100 34.32 -15.20 15.23
N PRO A 101 34.16 -15.38 13.91
CA PRO A 101 34.95 -16.35 13.13
C PRO A 101 36.46 -16.13 13.23
N GLU A 102 37.24 -17.20 13.05
CA GLU A 102 38.69 -17.08 12.89
C GLU A 102 39.01 -16.30 11.59
N GLY A 103 39.90 -15.31 11.67
CA GLY A 103 40.26 -14.43 10.53
C GLY A 103 39.63 -13.02 10.53
N VAL A 104 38.74 -12.72 11.49
CA VAL A 104 38.12 -11.38 11.65
C VAL A 104 39.13 -10.29 12.03
N GLY A 105 40.31 -10.66 12.53
CA GLY A 105 41.40 -9.72 12.89
C GLY A 105 41.98 -8.90 11.73
N LYS A 106 41.57 -9.16 10.48
CA LYS A 106 41.94 -8.35 9.30
C LYS A 106 40.94 -7.22 8.96
N LEU A 107 39.79 -7.18 9.64
CA LEU A 107 38.74 -6.18 9.38
C LEU A 107 38.87 -4.99 10.35
N SER A 108 38.44 -3.81 9.90
CA SER A 108 38.29 -2.65 10.79
C SER A 108 37.18 -2.91 11.83
N LEU A 109 37.22 -2.20 12.96
CA LEU A 109 36.18 -2.27 13.99
C LEU A 109 34.76 -2.11 13.41
N GLN A 110 34.59 -1.20 12.45
CA GLN A 110 33.32 -1.01 11.74
C GLN A 110 32.97 -2.22 10.86
N GLY A 111 33.93 -2.78 10.13
CA GLY A 111 33.71 -3.99 9.33
C GLY A 111 33.31 -5.20 10.18
N VAL A 112 33.82 -5.31 11.42
CA VAL A 112 33.36 -6.34 12.37
C VAL A 112 31.94 -6.08 12.84
N ARG A 113 31.59 -4.82 13.16
CA ARG A 113 30.21 -4.44 13.52
C ARG A 113 29.22 -4.78 12.42
N ASP A 114 29.49 -4.35 11.19
CA ASP A 114 28.63 -4.62 10.04
C ASP A 114 28.44 -6.13 9.80
N ARG A 115 29.52 -6.91 9.99
CA ARG A 115 29.45 -8.37 9.86
C ARG A 115 28.60 -9.01 10.94
N VAL A 116 28.73 -8.58 12.20
CA VAL A 116 27.93 -9.10 13.31
C VAL A 116 26.45 -8.76 13.12
N GLU A 117 26.13 -7.53 12.71
CA GLU A 117 24.75 -7.13 12.45
C GLU A 117 24.12 -7.93 11.31
N LYS A 118 24.88 -8.16 10.22
CA LYS A 118 24.44 -9.01 9.12
C LYS A 118 24.16 -10.44 9.58
N LEU A 119 25.03 -11.01 10.41
CA LEU A 119 24.84 -12.35 10.96
C LEU A 119 23.59 -12.44 11.84
N ILE A 120 23.37 -11.43 12.69
CA ILE A 120 22.18 -11.34 13.53
C ILE A 120 20.92 -11.26 12.66
N LEU A 121 20.92 -10.40 11.63
CA LEU A 121 19.80 -10.27 10.72
C LEU A 121 19.50 -11.59 10.01
N GLU A 122 20.50 -12.27 9.45
CA GLU A 122 20.32 -13.57 8.76
C GLU A 122 19.71 -14.63 9.69
N GLU A 123 20.10 -14.65 10.97
CA GLU A 123 19.52 -15.56 11.97
C GLU A 123 18.06 -15.22 12.28
N VAL A 124 17.73 -13.92 12.38
CA VAL A 124 16.35 -13.46 12.61
C VAL A 124 15.47 -13.78 11.40
N GLU A 125 15.97 -13.63 10.18
CA GLU A 125 15.29 -14.02 8.95
C GLU A 125 15.06 -15.53 8.86
N ALA A 126 16.08 -16.33 9.17
CA ALA A 126 15.96 -17.78 9.22
C ALA A 126 14.89 -18.22 10.23
N SER A 127 14.88 -17.60 11.41
CA SER A 127 13.89 -17.84 12.46
C SER A 127 12.47 -17.48 12.02
N ALA A 128 12.26 -16.30 11.43
CA ALA A 128 10.93 -15.87 10.93
C ALA A 128 10.41 -16.77 9.79
N THR A 129 11.30 -17.19 8.90
CA THR A 129 10.98 -18.09 7.77
C THR A 129 10.61 -19.47 8.26
N SER A 130 11.42 -20.04 9.16
CA SER A 130 11.16 -21.34 9.80
C SER A 130 9.82 -21.34 10.53
N MET A 131 9.52 -20.26 11.25
CA MET A 131 8.24 -20.11 11.97
C MET A 131 7.04 -20.10 11.02
N SER A 132 7.15 -19.42 9.87
CA SER A 132 6.09 -19.42 8.85
C SER A 132 5.81 -20.82 8.29
N LEU A 133 6.86 -21.57 7.99
CA LEU A 133 6.76 -22.95 7.49
C LEU A 133 6.20 -23.88 8.58
N HIS A 134 6.63 -23.70 9.84
CA HIS A 134 6.13 -24.45 10.97
C HIS A 134 4.63 -24.24 11.18
N HIS A 135 4.17 -22.98 11.25
CA HIS A 135 2.75 -22.69 11.38
C HIS A 135 1.92 -23.25 10.24
N ALA A 136 2.43 -23.18 9.00
CA ALA A 136 1.77 -23.79 7.84
C ALA A 136 1.67 -25.32 7.95
N LEU A 137 2.75 -25.97 8.38
CA LEU A 137 2.81 -27.42 8.55
C LEU A 137 1.77 -27.91 9.56
N TYR A 138 1.61 -27.20 10.67
CA TYR A 138 0.70 -27.58 11.76
C TYR A 138 -0.66 -26.90 11.69
N ASN A 139 -0.92 -26.11 10.64
CA ASN A 139 -2.16 -25.36 10.45
C ASN A 139 -2.48 -24.41 11.62
N VAL A 140 -1.43 -23.85 12.22
CA VAL A 140 -1.53 -22.80 13.25
C VAL A 140 -1.84 -21.50 12.54
N LYS A 141 -2.86 -20.77 12.99
CA LYS A 141 -3.33 -19.51 12.38
C LYS A 141 -2.46 -18.31 12.79
N LEU A 142 -1.15 -18.41 12.61
CA LEU A 142 -0.19 -17.36 12.92
C LEU A 142 0.85 -17.22 11.79
N GLY A 143 1.20 -15.99 11.44
CA GLY A 143 2.33 -15.68 10.55
C GLY A 143 3.68 -15.96 11.21
N GLY A 144 4.78 -15.87 10.46
CA GLY A 144 6.12 -16.00 11.02
C GLY A 144 6.78 -14.63 11.17
N ALA A 145 7.02 -14.24 12.42
CA ALA A 145 7.86 -13.09 12.77
C ALA A 145 9.00 -13.57 13.66
N SER A 146 10.07 -12.78 13.74
CA SER A 146 11.15 -12.97 14.69
C SER A 146 11.82 -11.64 14.95
N ASN A 147 12.49 -11.53 16.07
CA ASN A 147 13.31 -10.37 16.35
C ASN A 147 14.61 -10.76 17.05
N ALA A 148 15.52 -9.80 17.14
CA ALA A 148 16.66 -9.87 18.02
C ALA A 148 17.02 -8.48 18.53
N ILE A 149 17.53 -8.43 19.75
CA ILE A 149 18.02 -7.23 20.41
C ILE A 149 19.48 -7.46 20.73
N MET A 150 20.33 -6.60 20.20
CA MET A 150 21.76 -6.63 20.44
C MET A 150 22.07 -5.95 21.77
N LEU A 151 22.10 -6.73 22.85
CA LEU A 151 22.53 -6.31 24.20
C LEU A 151 24.01 -6.56 24.41
N MET A 152 24.81 -6.05 23.48
CA MET A 152 26.25 -6.10 23.55
C MET A 152 26.85 -4.93 22.75
N ASP A 153 28.02 -4.49 23.19
CA ASP A 153 28.88 -3.56 22.46
C ASP A 153 30.00 -4.33 21.76
N ILE A 154 30.59 -3.73 20.75
CA ILE A 154 31.76 -4.26 20.05
C ILE A 154 32.84 -3.18 20.15
N ALA A 155 33.89 -3.51 20.89
CA ALA A 155 34.99 -2.60 21.16
C ALA A 155 36.33 -3.31 21.04
N GLU A 156 37.35 -2.52 20.73
CA GLU A 156 38.74 -2.98 20.70
C GLU A 156 39.33 -2.85 22.11
N ILE A 157 39.75 -3.97 22.69
CA ILE A 157 40.41 -4.03 23.99
C ILE A 157 41.79 -4.65 23.79
N ARG A 158 42.85 -3.88 24.07
CA ARG A 158 44.24 -4.34 23.98
C ARG A 158 44.61 -4.94 22.60
N GLY A 159 44.12 -4.33 21.51
CA GLY A 159 44.40 -4.76 20.14
C GLY A 159 43.54 -5.93 19.64
N GLU A 160 42.61 -6.42 20.45
CA GLU A 160 41.65 -7.47 20.07
C GLU A 160 40.22 -6.91 20.08
N ILE A 161 39.47 -7.14 19.00
CA ILE A 161 38.06 -6.78 18.92
C ILE A 161 37.24 -7.83 19.68
N LYS A 162 36.46 -7.38 20.68
CA LYS A 162 35.65 -8.25 21.54
C LYS A 162 34.22 -7.76 21.65
N THR A 163 33.29 -8.70 21.84
CA THR A 163 31.89 -8.40 22.20
C THR A 163 31.79 -8.24 23.71
N ILE A 164 31.29 -7.10 24.19
CA ILE A 164 31.11 -6.79 25.60
C ILE A 164 29.60 -6.80 25.89
N PRO A 165 29.09 -7.69 26.76
CA PRO A 165 27.67 -7.71 27.08
C PRO A 165 27.23 -6.42 27.78
N ILE A 166 26.02 -5.95 27.45
CA ILE A 166 25.37 -4.86 28.17
C ILE A 166 24.52 -5.49 29.29
N HIS A 167 24.86 -5.17 30.53
CA HIS A 167 24.07 -5.54 31.71
C HIS A 167 23.13 -4.40 32.07
N LEU A 168 21.87 -4.73 32.34
CA LEU A 168 20.81 -3.76 32.62
C LEU A 168 20.29 -3.98 34.05
N THR A 169 19.98 -2.90 34.76
CA THR A 169 19.19 -2.94 35.99
C THR A 169 17.73 -3.32 35.69
N GLY A 170 16.91 -3.56 36.74
CA GLY A 170 15.47 -3.75 36.57
C GLY A 170 14.78 -2.55 35.93
N ASN A 171 15.16 -1.33 36.33
CA ASN A 171 14.61 -0.09 35.77
C ASN A 171 15.01 0.12 34.31
N GLU A 172 16.27 -0.16 33.96
CA GLU A 172 16.76 -0.08 32.59
C GLU A 172 16.11 -1.13 31.68
N THR A 173 15.89 -2.35 32.20
CA THR A 173 15.19 -3.42 31.49
C THR A 173 13.75 -3.01 31.20
N ALA A 174 13.05 -2.43 32.18
CA ALA A 174 11.71 -1.90 31.96
C ALA A 174 11.70 -0.77 30.92
N ARG A 175 12.67 0.17 30.97
CA ARG A 175 12.80 1.25 29.96
C ARG A 175 13.03 0.69 28.55
N LEU A 176 13.95 -0.26 28.41
CA LEU A 176 14.21 -0.90 27.13
C LEU A 176 12.98 -1.65 26.61
N SER A 177 12.27 -2.37 27.49
CA SER A 177 11.05 -3.10 27.15
C SER A 177 9.96 -2.19 26.62
N ARG A 178 9.77 -1.02 27.24
CA ARG A 178 8.84 0.00 26.73
C ARG A 178 9.20 0.46 25.33
N GLU A 179 10.48 0.72 25.10
CA GLU A 179 10.90 1.17 23.77
C GLU A 179 10.74 0.09 22.72
N ILE A 180 11.04 -1.17 23.04
CA ILE A 180 10.76 -2.30 22.17
C ILE A 180 9.26 -2.38 21.83
N GLY A 181 8.38 -2.29 22.83
CA GLY A 181 6.93 -2.27 22.64
C GLY A 181 6.51 -1.18 21.67
N ASN A 182 6.95 0.07 21.91
CA ASN A 182 6.70 1.20 21.02
C ASN A 182 7.13 0.95 19.57
N ARG A 183 8.30 0.32 19.35
CA ARG A 183 8.78 -0.01 18.00
C ARG A 183 7.94 -1.11 17.35
N LEU A 184 7.58 -2.15 18.10
CA LEU A 184 6.71 -3.22 17.60
C LEU A 184 5.35 -2.67 17.15
N VAL A 185 4.80 -1.65 17.84
CA VAL A 185 3.57 -0.93 17.43
C VAL A 185 3.83 -0.16 16.15
N LYS A 186 4.85 0.70 16.18
CA LYS A 186 5.22 1.60 15.09
C LYS A 186 5.42 0.84 13.78
N TYR A 187 6.14 -0.27 13.85
CA TYR A 187 6.49 -1.09 12.69
C TYR A 187 5.41 -2.12 12.32
N ARG A 188 4.27 -2.12 13.03
CA ARG A 188 3.13 -3.00 12.76
C ARG A 188 3.48 -4.49 12.67
N ILE A 189 4.50 -4.89 13.43
CA ILE A 189 4.80 -6.31 13.67
C ILE A 189 3.68 -6.96 14.50
N MET A 190 2.87 -6.13 15.19
CA MET A 190 1.70 -6.54 15.97
C MET A 190 0.39 -6.30 15.23
N GLY A 191 -0.52 -7.26 15.36
CA GLY A 191 -1.93 -7.10 14.97
C GLY A 191 -2.75 -6.46 16.09
N PRO A 192 -3.94 -5.90 15.78
CA PRO A 192 -4.87 -5.32 16.77
C PRO A 192 -5.42 -6.35 17.78
N ASP A 193 -5.22 -7.65 17.52
CA ASP A 193 -5.67 -8.75 18.36
C ASP A 193 -4.59 -9.31 19.33
N GLY A 194 -3.43 -8.64 19.47
CA GLY A 194 -2.48 -8.89 20.57
C GLY A 194 -1.79 -10.26 20.56
N PHE A 195 -1.09 -10.62 19.48
CA PHE A 195 -0.27 -11.84 19.47
C PHE A 195 1.21 -11.50 19.69
N TRP A 196 1.73 -11.95 20.84
CA TRP A 196 3.08 -11.62 21.31
C TRP A 196 4.12 -12.66 20.94
N PRO A 197 5.40 -12.24 20.87
CA PRO A 197 6.48 -13.19 20.80
C PRO A 197 6.45 -14.13 22.01
N GLU A 198 6.65 -15.44 21.82
CA GLU A 198 6.75 -16.39 22.93
C GLU A 198 8.05 -16.19 23.72
N PRO A 199 8.03 -16.34 25.06
CA PRO A 199 9.25 -16.50 25.82
C PRO A 199 9.93 -17.80 25.40
N ASP A 200 11.24 -17.74 25.20
CA ASP A 200 12.03 -18.96 25.02
C ASP A 200 12.54 -19.51 26.37
N GLY A 201 12.29 -18.81 27.48
CA GLY A 201 12.72 -19.18 28.83
C GLY A 201 14.23 -19.22 29.02
N VAL A 202 15.01 -18.86 27.99
CA VAL A 202 16.47 -18.98 27.93
C VAL A 202 17.13 -17.64 27.64
N THR A 203 16.53 -16.82 26.78
CA THR A 203 16.99 -15.47 26.44
C THR A 203 16.01 -14.39 26.85
N THR A 204 14.73 -14.70 26.98
CA THR A 204 13.66 -13.80 27.44
C THR A 204 12.71 -14.52 28.39
N ASP A 205 12.38 -13.88 29.50
CA ASP A 205 11.38 -14.35 30.47
C ASP A 205 9.98 -13.75 30.24
N GLU A 206 8.99 -14.35 30.90
CA GLU A 206 7.59 -13.96 30.82
C GLU A 206 7.34 -12.53 31.33
N GLN A 207 8.08 -12.08 32.35
CA GLN A 207 7.90 -10.75 32.93
C GLN A 207 8.31 -9.64 31.97
N ILE A 208 9.42 -9.80 31.26
CA ILE A 208 9.88 -8.85 30.23
C ILE A 208 8.88 -8.79 29.08
N ILE A 209 8.32 -9.93 28.67
CA ILE A 209 7.30 -9.96 27.62
C ILE A 209 6.04 -9.23 28.05
N ASN A 210 5.57 -9.45 29.28
CA ASN A 210 4.41 -8.73 29.81
C ASN A 210 4.62 -7.21 29.83
N TRP A 211 5.83 -6.73 30.14
CA TRP A 211 6.12 -5.30 30.08
C TRP A 211 6.15 -4.74 28.65
N VAL A 212 6.70 -5.50 27.70
CA VAL A 212 6.66 -5.12 26.28
C VAL A 212 5.20 -5.09 25.79
N GLU A 213 4.40 -6.07 26.23
CA GLU A 213 2.99 -6.21 25.93
C GLU A 213 2.14 -5.04 26.44
N ASP A 214 2.21 -4.78 27.74
CA ASP A 214 1.50 -3.70 28.41
C ASP A 214 1.77 -2.35 27.73
N GLU A 215 3.03 -2.06 27.41
CA GLU A 215 3.38 -0.78 26.79
C GLU A 215 2.86 -0.69 25.35
N ALA A 216 3.00 -1.75 24.56
CA ALA A 216 2.52 -1.70 23.20
C ALA A 216 0.99 -1.69 23.11
N LEU A 217 0.26 -2.32 24.04
CA LEU A 217 -1.18 -2.14 24.19
C LEU A 217 -1.55 -0.69 24.56
N ARG A 218 -0.77 -0.03 25.42
CA ARG A 218 -0.94 1.42 25.72
C ARG A 218 -0.69 2.29 24.49
N THR A 219 0.31 1.95 23.69
CA THR A 219 0.76 2.72 22.52
C THR A 219 -0.06 2.46 21.24
N LEU A 220 -0.77 1.32 21.14
CA LEU A 220 -1.70 0.96 20.04
C LEU A 220 -2.93 1.88 19.88
N LEU A 221 -2.94 3.06 20.52
CA LEU A 221 -3.92 4.12 20.30
C LEU A 221 -5.38 3.68 20.55
N LEU A 222 -5.65 3.12 21.74
CA LEU A 222 -6.98 3.24 22.35
C LEU A 222 -7.47 4.71 22.40
N LYS A 223 -6.53 5.68 22.42
CA LYS A 223 -6.80 7.14 22.32
C LYS A 223 -7.29 7.65 20.96
N HIS A 224 -7.13 6.93 19.85
CA HIS A 224 -7.67 7.36 18.53
C HIS A 224 -8.82 6.49 18.02
N LEU A 225 -9.00 5.29 18.60
CA LEU A 225 -10.16 4.44 18.33
C LEU A 225 -11.38 4.80 19.18
N LEU A 226 -11.19 5.48 20.31
CA LEU A 226 -12.28 5.98 21.14
C LEU A 226 -12.52 7.47 20.85
N ALA A 227 -13.78 7.82 20.65
CA ALA A 227 -14.17 9.18 20.33
C ALA A 227 -13.69 10.18 21.42
N PRO A 228 -13.34 11.43 21.07
CA PRO A 228 -12.87 12.46 22.01
C PRO A 228 -13.87 12.90 23.11
N LYS A 229 -14.95 12.17 23.38
CA LYS A 229 -16.05 12.61 24.25
C LYS A 229 -16.38 11.71 25.44
N ASP A 230 -15.67 10.60 25.65
CA ASP A 230 -15.89 9.79 26.85
C ASP A 230 -15.12 10.35 28.06
N LYS A 231 -15.64 11.47 28.56
CA LYS A 231 -15.18 12.13 29.79
C LYS A 231 -15.13 11.15 30.98
N LYS A 232 -16.08 10.21 31.04
CA LYS A 232 -16.12 9.14 32.05
C LYS A 232 -14.92 8.19 32.01
N LEU A 233 -14.40 7.86 30.81
CA LEU A 233 -13.25 6.96 30.68
C LEU A 233 -11.95 7.68 31.07
N MET A 234 -11.82 8.97 30.70
CA MET A 234 -10.68 9.78 31.10
C MET A 234 -10.65 10.04 32.61
N ASP A 235 -11.81 10.26 33.24
CA ASP A 235 -11.92 10.43 34.70
C ASP A 235 -11.55 9.13 35.45
N VAL A 236 -11.94 7.97 34.92
CA VAL A 236 -11.58 6.64 35.49
C VAL A 236 -10.09 6.34 35.33
N LEU A 237 -9.50 6.64 34.17
CA LEU A 237 -8.05 6.47 33.93
C LEU A 237 -7.19 7.42 34.79
N SER A 238 -7.70 8.61 35.12
CA SER A 238 -7.09 9.53 36.08
C SER A 238 -7.23 9.06 37.52
N MET A 239 -8.36 8.45 37.91
CA MET A 239 -8.57 7.86 39.24
C MET A 239 -7.63 6.66 39.50
N VAL A 240 -7.42 5.80 38.50
CA VAL A 240 -6.48 4.67 38.60
C VAL A 240 -5.02 5.15 38.71
N HIS A 241 -4.65 6.23 38.01
CA HIS A 241 -3.34 6.86 38.17
C HIS A 241 -3.12 7.43 39.59
N GLY A 242 -4.15 8.03 40.19
CA GLY A 242 -4.08 8.60 41.54
C GLY A 242 -3.89 7.55 42.65
N GLN A 243 -4.13 6.27 42.39
CA GLN A 243 -3.89 5.19 43.35
C GLN A 243 -2.48 4.60 43.29
N ILE A 244 -1.72 4.85 42.21
CA ILE A 244 -0.33 4.35 42.05
C ILE A 244 0.68 5.36 42.64
N GLU A 245 0.33 6.64 42.72
CA GLU A 245 1.10 7.68 43.42
C GLU A 245 0.47 7.97 44.79
N GLY A 246 0.80 7.15 45.79
CA GLY A 246 0.05 7.08 47.04
C GLY A 246 -0.06 8.36 47.88
N LYS A 247 -1.18 8.44 48.62
CA LYS A 247 -1.28 8.86 50.04
C LYS A 247 -2.62 8.37 50.62
N GLY A 248 -2.58 7.82 51.83
CA GLY A 248 -3.64 6.98 52.40
C GLY A 248 -4.71 7.68 53.25
N GLU A 249 -5.43 6.80 53.97
CA GLU A 249 -6.41 6.96 55.05
C GLU A 249 -7.91 6.73 54.73
N ALA A 250 -8.58 6.19 55.74
CA ALA A 250 -9.65 5.20 55.71
C ALA A 250 -11.08 5.76 55.80
N GLY A 251 -12.08 4.92 55.45
CA GLY A 251 -13.49 5.13 55.79
C GLY A 251 -14.42 4.04 55.21
N ARG A 252 -14.97 3.18 56.06
CA ARG A 252 -15.93 2.11 55.72
C ARG A 252 -17.34 2.67 55.49
N GLY A 253 -18.05 2.13 54.50
CA GLY A 253 -19.51 2.21 54.34
C GLY A 253 -19.97 1.25 53.23
N GLU A 254 -20.80 0.27 53.57
CA GLU A 254 -21.37 -0.72 52.65
C GLU A 254 -22.26 -0.06 51.59
N MET A 255 -22.04 -0.37 50.31
CA MET A 255 -23.09 -0.32 49.27
C MET A 255 -22.74 -1.22 48.08
N GLU A 256 -23.70 -2.07 47.75
CA GLU A 256 -23.88 -2.97 46.60
C GLU A 256 -22.87 -2.92 45.44
N ILE A 257 -22.44 -4.12 45.04
CA ILE A 257 -21.74 -4.37 43.77
C ILE A 257 -22.66 -3.96 42.62
N LEU A 258 -22.41 -2.76 42.07
CA LEU A 258 -23.02 -2.27 40.83
C LEU A 258 -22.06 -2.56 39.66
N GLU A 259 -22.50 -3.45 38.79
CA GLU A 259 -21.82 -3.88 37.56
C GLU A 259 -21.31 -2.70 36.72
N THR A 260 -19.98 -2.58 36.59
CA THR A 260 -19.24 -1.99 35.45
C THR A 260 -17.77 -2.47 35.52
N PRO A 261 -16.88 -2.03 34.62
CA PRO A 261 -16.37 -2.63 33.39
C PRO A 261 -15.19 -3.62 33.60
N TYR A 262 -15.31 -4.56 34.53
CA TYR A 262 -14.44 -5.77 34.57
C TYR A 262 -14.65 -6.71 33.35
N HIS A 263 -15.53 -6.32 32.42
CA HIS A 263 -15.93 -7.10 31.24
C HIS A 263 -14.80 -7.22 30.19
N ASP A 264 -14.03 -6.15 29.97
CA ASP A 264 -12.93 -6.15 28.99
C ASP A 264 -11.66 -6.82 29.53
N ALA A 265 -11.35 -6.67 30.82
CA ALA A 265 -10.25 -7.37 31.48
C ALA A 265 -10.51 -8.88 31.58
N ALA A 266 -11.76 -9.29 31.81
CA ALA A 266 -12.15 -10.70 31.80
C ALA A 266 -12.10 -11.31 30.39
N LEU A 267 -12.41 -10.55 29.33
CA LEU A 267 -12.36 -11.01 27.93
C LEU A 267 -10.93 -11.12 27.37
N ILE A 268 -10.01 -10.26 27.80
CA ILE A 268 -8.58 -10.32 27.47
C ILE A 268 -7.93 -11.53 28.15
N TRP A 269 -8.18 -11.72 29.46
CA TRP A 269 -7.74 -12.90 30.20
C TRP A 269 -8.31 -14.23 29.64
N LEU A 270 -9.59 -14.26 29.20
CA LEU A 270 -10.22 -15.43 28.55
C LEU A 270 -9.69 -15.73 27.13
N LYS A 271 -9.06 -14.76 26.45
CA LYS A 271 -8.45 -14.93 25.12
C LYS A 271 -6.99 -15.40 25.23
N GLU A 272 -6.23 -14.84 26.16
CA GLU A 272 -4.85 -15.24 26.47
C GLU A 272 -4.79 -16.66 27.03
N TRP A 273 -5.68 -17.01 27.96
CA TRP A 273 -5.80 -18.38 28.47
C TRP A 273 -6.19 -19.43 27.40
N ARG A 274 -6.96 -19.03 26.36
CA ARG A 274 -7.36 -19.92 25.25
C ARG A 274 -6.31 -20.07 24.14
N ALA A 275 -5.33 -19.17 24.04
CA ALA A 275 -4.28 -19.21 23.03
C ALA A 275 -3.04 -19.98 23.53
N ILE A 276 -2.64 -19.75 24.78
CA ILE A 276 -1.52 -20.43 25.45
C ILE A 276 -1.82 -21.94 25.60
N ARG A 277 -3.04 -22.28 26.06
CA ARG A 277 -3.51 -23.67 26.19
C ARG A 277 -3.85 -24.39 24.87
N ARG A 278 -3.65 -23.76 23.70
CA ARG A 278 -3.84 -24.42 22.39
C ARG A 278 -2.53 -24.74 21.69
N GLY A 279 -1.46 -23.99 21.95
CA GLY A 279 -0.12 -24.28 21.42
C GLY A 279 0.57 -25.40 22.18
N GLU A 280 0.58 -25.30 23.52
CA GLU A 280 1.15 -26.33 24.40
C GLU A 280 0.36 -27.63 24.31
N THR A 281 -0.98 -27.56 24.39
CA THR A 281 -1.82 -28.75 24.23
C THR A 281 -1.75 -29.33 22.81
N ALA A 282 -1.54 -28.54 21.75
CA ALA A 282 -1.27 -29.08 20.41
C ALA A 282 0.10 -29.75 20.32
N MET A 283 1.14 -29.22 20.99
CA MET A 283 2.47 -29.83 21.04
C MET A 283 2.49 -31.10 21.89
N GLU A 284 1.82 -31.10 23.05
CA GLU A 284 1.60 -32.28 23.89
C GLU A 284 0.76 -33.34 23.16
N GLU A 285 -0.30 -32.93 22.45
CA GLU A 285 -1.08 -33.84 21.60
C GLU A 285 -0.29 -34.35 20.39
N LEU A 286 0.58 -33.54 19.77
CA LEU A 286 1.40 -33.98 18.64
C LEU A 286 2.50 -34.95 19.08
N ASN A 287 3.08 -34.72 20.25
CA ASN A 287 4.12 -35.57 20.84
C ASN A 287 3.54 -36.83 21.52
N SER A 288 2.25 -36.82 21.87
CA SER A 288 1.54 -37.99 22.37
C SER A 288 1.36 -39.04 21.26
N GLU A 289 1.84 -40.27 21.50
CA GLU A 289 1.64 -41.38 20.56
C GLU A 289 0.16 -41.76 20.41
N GLU A 290 -0.65 -41.53 21.45
CA GLU A 290 -2.06 -41.93 21.53
C GLU A 290 -3.02 -40.88 20.95
N SER A 291 -2.56 -39.65 20.68
CA SER A 291 -3.41 -38.58 20.16
C SER A 291 -3.89 -38.85 18.74
N LYS A 292 -5.20 -38.61 18.51
CA LYS A 292 -5.81 -38.64 17.17
C LYS A 292 -5.18 -37.61 16.22
N VAL A 293 -4.72 -36.47 16.74
CA VAL A 293 -4.07 -35.40 15.96
C VAL A 293 -2.70 -35.87 15.47
N SER A 294 -1.88 -36.45 16.36
CA SER A 294 -0.58 -37.02 16.01
C SER A 294 -0.71 -38.17 15.00
N LYS A 295 -1.70 -39.06 15.20
CA LYS A 295 -2.01 -40.14 14.25
C LYS A 295 -2.43 -39.62 12.87
N HIS A 296 -3.30 -38.62 12.81
CA HIS A 296 -3.72 -37.98 11.56
C HIS A 296 -2.54 -37.33 10.83
N TYR A 297 -1.66 -36.66 11.58
CA TYR A 297 -0.46 -36.03 11.05
C TYR A 297 0.52 -37.06 10.46
N ARG A 298 0.84 -38.14 11.20
CA ARG A 298 1.67 -39.25 10.69
C ARG A 298 1.09 -39.87 9.43
N GLN A 299 -0.24 -40.04 9.36
CA GLN A 299 -0.91 -40.52 8.15
C GLN A 299 -0.80 -39.54 6.98
N MET A 300 -0.91 -38.23 7.22
CA MET A 300 -0.76 -37.21 6.19
C MET A 300 0.67 -37.18 5.62
N ILE A 301 1.68 -37.28 6.48
CA ILE A 301 3.09 -37.41 6.06
C ILE A 301 3.23 -38.68 5.21
N SER A 302 2.80 -39.84 5.71
CA SER A 302 2.88 -41.12 4.99
C SER A 302 2.14 -41.12 3.64
N ARG A 303 1.04 -40.38 3.52
CA ARG A 303 0.34 -40.18 2.24
C ARG A 303 1.16 -39.32 1.29
N THR A 304 1.80 -38.27 1.79
CA THR A 304 2.65 -37.38 0.99
C THR A 304 3.93 -38.08 0.54
N GLU A 305 4.57 -38.84 1.43
CA GLU A 305 5.71 -39.71 1.11
C GLU A 305 5.38 -40.63 -0.06
N ARG A 306 4.26 -41.37 0.02
CA ARG A 306 3.81 -42.25 -1.07
C ARG A 306 3.43 -41.51 -2.34
N LYS A 307 2.80 -40.33 -2.23
CA LYS A 307 2.38 -39.54 -3.39
C LYS A 307 3.57 -39.00 -4.19
N TYR A 308 4.61 -38.52 -3.51
CA TYR A 308 5.75 -37.85 -4.14
C TYR A 308 7.01 -38.72 -4.22
N ASP A 309 6.99 -39.91 -3.61
CA ASP A 309 8.14 -40.82 -3.48
C ASP A 309 9.33 -40.16 -2.80
N VAL A 310 9.11 -39.63 -1.60
CA VAL A 310 10.10 -38.85 -0.84
C VAL A 310 10.20 -39.28 0.61
N MET A 311 11.33 -38.95 1.24
CA MET A 311 11.56 -39.17 2.67
C MET A 311 10.61 -38.31 3.55
N PRO A 312 10.32 -38.74 4.80
CA PRO A 312 9.44 -38.01 5.72
C PRO A 312 9.76 -36.53 5.91
N ALA A 313 11.04 -36.18 5.97
CA ALA A 313 11.47 -34.80 6.15
C ALA A 313 11.05 -33.92 4.96
N ILE A 314 11.23 -34.40 3.73
CA ILE A 314 10.83 -33.70 2.51
C ILE A 314 9.30 -33.68 2.37
N ALA A 315 8.62 -34.77 2.76
CA ALA A 315 7.16 -34.80 2.79
C ALA A 315 6.57 -33.71 3.70
N ARG A 316 7.16 -33.47 4.87
CA ARG A 316 6.78 -32.34 5.75
C ARG A 316 6.99 -30.99 5.07
N ASP A 317 8.11 -30.80 4.38
CA ASP A 317 8.39 -29.54 3.67
C ASP A 317 7.40 -29.31 2.53
N ILE A 318 7.05 -30.36 1.77
CA ILE A 318 6.01 -30.31 0.74
C ILE A 318 4.67 -29.90 1.35
N ILE A 319 4.27 -30.49 2.47
CA ILE A 319 3.01 -30.13 3.14
C ILE A 319 3.04 -28.67 3.59
N ALA A 320 4.11 -28.23 4.25
CA ALA A 320 4.28 -26.88 4.75
C ALA A 320 4.19 -25.85 3.61
N VAL A 321 4.99 -26.02 2.56
CA VAL A 321 5.04 -25.13 1.40
C VAL A 321 3.71 -25.14 0.65
N LYS A 322 3.13 -26.32 0.35
CA LYS A 322 1.83 -26.38 -0.35
C LYS A 322 0.73 -25.70 0.44
N ARG A 323 0.66 -25.92 1.75
CA ARG A 323 -0.31 -25.22 2.61
C ARG A 323 -0.07 -23.72 2.54
N LEU A 324 1.15 -23.28 2.83
CA LEU A 324 1.53 -21.86 2.81
C LEU A 324 1.18 -21.19 1.48
N LEU A 325 1.52 -21.79 0.34
CA LEU A 325 1.17 -21.29 -0.99
C LEU A 325 -0.34 -21.25 -1.26
N THR A 326 -1.07 -22.31 -0.85
CA THR A 326 -2.52 -22.39 -1.02
C THR A 326 -3.22 -21.22 -0.33
N VAL A 327 -2.80 -20.92 0.89
CA VAL A 327 -3.42 -19.87 1.69
C VAL A 327 -2.83 -18.49 1.39
N MET A 328 -1.61 -18.38 0.84
CA MET A 328 -1.10 -17.14 0.23
C MET A 328 -1.88 -16.73 -1.02
N HIS A 329 -2.59 -17.68 -1.64
CA HIS A 329 -3.46 -17.44 -2.79
C HIS A 329 -4.87 -16.98 -2.39
N LEU A 330 -5.24 -17.08 -1.11
CA LEU A 330 -6.49 -16.51 -0.60
C LEU A 330 -6.28 -14.99 -0.43
N PRO A 331 -7.01 -14.12 -1.15
CA PRO A 331 -6.66 -12.69 -1.31
C PRO A 331 -6.77 -11.80 -0.06
N PHE A 332 -6.92 -12.35 1.14
CA PHE A 332 -7.52 -11.61 2.27
C PHE A 332 -6.79 -11.78 3.59
N ARG A 333 -5.46 -11.70 3.59
CA ARG A 333 -4.68 -11.78 4.84
C ARG A 333 -4.44 -10.45 5.54
N ASP A 334 -4.82 -9.36 4.89
CA ASP A 334 -4.93 -8.02 5.50
C ASP A 334 -6.38 -7.53 5.59
N TYR A 335 -7.35 -8.44 5.49
CA TYR A 335 -8.77 -8.08 5.54
C TYR A 335 -9.11 -7.49 6.91
N ARG A 336 -9.33 -6.19 6.91
CA ARG A 336 -9.96 -5.44 7.98
C ARG A 336 -11.41 -5.22 7.54
N PRO A 337 -12.40 -5.93 8.12
CA PRO A 337 -13.81 -5.71 7.80
C PRO A 337 -14.21 -4.24 7.93
N ASN A 338 -13.63 -3.58 8.93
CA ASN A 338 -13.81 -2.17 9.24
C ASN A 338 -12.62 -1.31 8.76
N GLY A 339 -11.77 -1.83 7.87
CA GLY A 339 -10.68 -1.08 7.27
C GLY A 339 -11.18 -0.02 6.30
N GLN A 340 -10.31 0.93 5.98
CA GLN A 340 -10.67 2.10 5.18
C GLN A 340 -10.60 1.79 3.69
N ILE A 341 -11.51 2.38 2.91
CA ILE A 341 -11.35 2.49 1.46
C ILE A 341 -10.45 3.70 1.22
N VAL A 342 -9.27 3.49 0.63
CA VAL A 342 -8.33 4.58 0.35
C VAL A 342 -8.42 4.95 -1.13
N ILE A 343 -8.87 6.17 -1.41
CA ILE A 343 -8.94 6.74 -2.76
C ILE A 343 -7.69 7.56 -3.02
N MET A 344 -7.02 7.26 -4.12
CA MET A 344 -5.72 7.82 -4.46
C MET A 344 -5.76 8.46 -5.84
N ASP A 345 -5.63 9.78 -5.86
CA ASP A 345 -5.66 10.54 -7.10
C ASP A 345 -4.90 11.89 -6.93
N THR A 346 -4.80 12.62 -8.02
CA THR A 346 -4.17 13.93 -8.16
C THR A 346 -5.22 15.05 -8.14
N GLY A 347 -4.86 16.26 -7.70
CA GLY A 347 -5.76 17.43 -7.73
C GLY A 347 -7.05 17.24 -6.91
N ILE A 348 -8.18 17.75 -7.42
CA ILE A 348 -9.50 17.61 -6.79
C ILE A 348 -10.26 16.35 -7.18
N ALA A 349 -9.77 15.57 -8.15
CA ALA A 349 -10.43 14.35 -8.60
C ALA A 349 -10.75 13.29 -7.53
N PRO A 350 -9.98 13.08 -6.45
CA PRO A 350 -10.37 12.08 -5.46
C PRO A 350 -11.64 12.52 -4.71
N VAL A 351 -11.95 13.82 -4.66
CA VAL A 351 -13.22 14.36 -4.12
C VAL A 351 -14.40 14.06 -5.04
N ILE A 352 -14.19 14.17 -6.36
CA ILE A 352 -15.20 13.82 -7.38
C ILE A 352 -15.56 12.33 -7.26
N LEU A 353 -14.56 11.46 -7.22
CA LEU A 353 -14.77 10.02 -7.08
C LEU A 353 -15.46 9.66 -5.76
N HIS A 354 -15.07 10.33 -4.67
CA HIS A 354 -15.76 10.21 -3.39
C HIS A 354 -17.23 10.60 -3.49
N GLY A 355 -17.58 11.68 -4.22
CA GLY A 355 -18.97 12.06 -4.46
C GLY A 355 -19.80 10.92 -5.04
N TYR A 356 -19.27 10.20 -6.04
CA TYR A 356 -19.94 9.02 -6.62
C TYR A 356 -20.03 7.82 -5.66
N LEU A 357 -19.04 7.61 -4.80
CA LEU A 357 -19.09 6.53 -3.79
C LEU A 357 -20.08 6.85 -2.66
N SER A 358 -20.18 8.11 -2.25
CA SER A 358 -20.97 8.54 -1.09
C SER A 358 -22.48 8.31 -1.23
N VAL A 359 -22.98 8.24 -2.47
CA VAL A 359 -24.39 8.00 -2.80
C VAL A 359 -24.75 6.51 -2.90
N LEU A 360 -23.77 5.61 -2.78
CA LEU A 360 -24.01 4.16 -2.88
C LEU A 360 -24.44 3.58 -1.53
N GLU A 361 -25.70 3.17 -1.42
CA GLU A 361 -26.30 2.68 -0.15
C GLU A 361 -25.45 1.61 0.57
N GLY A 362 -24.87 0.67 -0.18
CA GLY A 362 -24.03 -0.39 0.38
C GLY A 362 -22.73 0.09 1.05
N LEU A 363 -22.32 1.35 0.86
CA LEU A 363 -21.09 1.91 1.41
C LEU A 363 -21.34 2.83 2.62
N SER A 364 -22.56 2.91 3.13
CA SER A 364 -22.93 3.85 4.20
C SER A 364 -22.12 3.70 5.49
N GLY A 365 -21.61 2.51 5.79
CA GLY A 365 -20.79 2.21 6.98
C GLY A 365 -19.28 2.20 6.74
N GLU A 366 -18.85 2.58 5.54
CA GLU A 366 -17.45 2.51 5.10
C GLU A 366 -16.68 3.76 5.49
N ASP A 367 -15.53 3.59 6.15
CA ASP A 367 -14.62 4.72 6.29
C ASP A 367 -13.87 4.92 4.97
N VAL A 368 -13.82 6.15 4.50
CA VAL A 368 -13.17 6.52 3.26
C VAL A 368 -12.06 7.52 3.56
N VAL A 369 -10.84 7.17 3.17
CA VAL A 369 -9.71 8.11 3.14
C VAL A 369 -9.53 8.60 1.73
N VAL A 370 -9.68 9.90 1.56
CA VAL A 370 -9.50 10.60 0.29
C VAL A 370 -8.12 11.24 0.33
N THR A 371 -7.13 10.59 -0.28
CA THR A 371 -5.77 11.13 -0.36
C THR A 371 -5.55 11.80 -1.71
N SER A 372 -5.21 13.09 -1.67
CA SER A 372 -4.76 13.82 -2.85
C SER A 372 -3.25 13.98 -2.85
N VAL A 373 -2.63 13.64 -3.97
CA VAL A 373 -1.27 14.06 -4.29
C VAL A 373 -1.31 15.36 -5.07
N PHE A 374 -1.92 16.40 -4.49
CA PHE A 374 -2.33 17.63 -5.16
C PHE A 374 -1.20 18.27 -6.00
N SER A 375 0.01 18.31 -5.43
CA SER A 375 1.23 18.82 -6.09
C SER A 375 1.82 17.93 -7.19
N LYS A 376 1.30 16.73 -7.46
CA LYS A 376 1.92 15.73 -8.35
C LYS A 376 1.01 15.36 -9.52
N ARG A 377 1.06 16.11 -10.63
CA ARG A 377 0.34 15.73 -11.86
C ARG A 377 1.05 14.58 -12.56
N LEU A 378 0.34 13.47 -12.71
CA LEU A 378 0.90 12.25 -13.30
C LEU A 378 0.64 12.10 -14.79
N GLY A 379 -0.37 12.79 -15.34
CA GLY A 379 -0.86 12.56 -16.70
C GLY A 379 0.15 12.79 -17.83
N GLY A 380 1.26 13.49 -17.58
CA GLY A 380 2.39 13.67 -18.51
C GLY A 380 3.71 13.06 -18.02
N SER A 381 3.71 12.34 -16.90
CA SER A 381 4.89 11.70 -16.31
C SER A 381 5.23 10.38 -17.01
N SER A 382 6.48 9.94 -16.87
CA SER A 382 6.90 8.62 -17.40
C SER A 382 6.30 7.45 -16.60
N PRO A 383 6.10 6.28 -17.21
CA PRO A 383 5.55 5.11 -16.54
C PRO A 383 6.31 4.72 -15.27
N LYS A 384 7.65 4.69 -15.32
CA LYS A 384 8.51 4.36 -14.17
C LYS A 384 8.30 5.31 -12.98
N ARG A 385 8.13 6.60 -13.25
CA ARG A 385 7.83 7.60 -12.22
C ARG A 385 6.45 7.41 -11.62
N ILE A 386 5.45 7.13 -12.45
CA ILE A 386 4.09 6.85 -11.98
C ILE A 386 4.11 5.62 -11.07
N GLU A 387 4.78 4.54 -11.50
CA GLU A 387 4.91 3.30 -10.73
C GLU A 387 5.59 3.53 -9.37
N GLN A 388 6.75 4.18 -9.33
CA GLN A 388 7.47 4.44 -8.08
C GLN A 388 6.63 5.28 -7.11
N LEU A 389 5.93 6.29 -7.59
CA LEU A 389 5.04 7.09 -6.75
C LEU A 389 3.87 6.24 -6.23
N CYS A 390 3.22 5.47 -7.11
CA CYS A 390 2.09 4.62 -6.71
C CYS A 390 2.53 3.59 -5.67
N ARG A 391 3.71 2.98 -5.81
CA ARG A 391 4.28 2.05 -4.83
C ARG A 391 4.38 2.64 -3.43
N ILE A 392 5.01 3.82 -3.30
CA ILE A 392 5.15 4.52 -2.02
C ILE A 392 3.78 4.80 -1.38
N TYR A 393 2.84 5.27 -2.19
CA TYR A 393 1.54 5.68 -1.68
C TYR A 393 0.62 4.48 -1.39
N VAL A 394 0.67 3.41 -2.17
CA VAL A 394 -0.02 2.14 -1.87
C VAL A 394 0.54 1.52 -0.61
N GLU A 395 1.85 1.59 -0.39
CA GLU A 395 2.48 1.20 0.87
C GLU A 395 1.99 2.05 2.04
N ALA A 396 1.86 3.37 1.85
CA ALA A 396 1.29 4.25 2.87
C ALA A 396 -0.17 3.89 3.17
N ALA A 397 -1.01 3.65 2.15
CA ALA A 397 -2.39 3.23 2.31
C ALA A 397 -2.50 1.88 3.04
N TYR A 398 -1.64 0.93 2.67
CA TYR A 398 -1.48 -0.35 3.36
C TYR A 398 -1.16 -0.13 4.85
N ASN A 399 -0.18 0.74 5.13
CA ASN A 399 0.20 1.18 6.47
C ASN A 399 -0.81 2.12 7.13
N LEU A 400 -1.90 2.53 6.49
CA LEU A 400 -3.04 3.17 7.15
C LEU A 400 -4.13 2.15 7.52
N GLY A 401 -3.99 0.91 7.04
CA GLY A 401 -5.00 -0.12 7.22
C GLY A 401 -6.09 -0.09 6.16
N ALA A 402 -5.72 0.30 4.93
CA ALA A 402 -6.58 0.18 3.78
C ALA A 402 -7.07 -1.26 3.63
N LYS A 403 -8.38 -1.43 3.45
CA LYS A 403 -8.94 -2.70 3.00
C LYS A 403 -9.03 -2.80 1.49
N VAL A 404 -9.13 -1.65 0.82
CA VAL A 404 -9.13 -1.51 -0.63
C VAL A 404 -8.44 -0.19 -0.95
N VAL A 405 -7.59 -0.20 -1.97
CA VAL A 405 -7.04 0.99 -2.59
C VAL A 405 -7.70 1.21 -3.94
N ILE A 406 -8.07 2.45 -4.23
CA ILE A 406 -8.66 2.87 -5.50
C ILE A 406 -7.69 3.83 -6.19
N LEU A 407 -7.25 3.47 -7.39
CA LEU A 407 -6.33 4.25 -8.21
C LEU A 407 -7.09 5.06 -9.27
N CYS A 408 -6.52 6.19 -9.67
CA CYS A 408 -7.02 6.95 -10.82
C CYS A 408 -6.61 6.31 -12.16
N ASN A 409 -7.18 6.78 -13.28
CA ASN A 409 -6.91 6.23 -14.61
C ASN A 409 -5.42 6.15 -14.97
N THR A 410 -4.64 7.20 -14.69
CA THR A 410 -3.22 7.22 -15.00
C THR A 410 -2.42 6.26 -14.14
N MET A 411 -2.78 6.14 -12.86
CA MET A 411 -2.16 5.19 -11.93
C MET A 411 -2.52 3.74 -12.30
N ASP A 412 -3.79 3.47 -12.59
CA ASP A 412 -4.28 2.16 -13.04
C ASP A 412 -3.56 1.69 -14.32
N ALA A 413 -3.55 2.54 -15.34
CA ALA A 413 -2.92 2.29 -16.63
C ALA A 413 -1.44 1.89 -16.54
N ASN A 414 -0.70 2.44 -15.58
CA ASN A 414 0.76 2.34 -15.52
C ASN A 414 1.28 1.44 -14.39
N SER A 415 0.48 1.16 -13.34
CA SER A 415 1.01 0.55 -12.12
C SER A 415 0.15 -0.55 -11.49
N ARG A 416 -1.17 -0.61 -11.73
CA ARG A 416 -2.04 -1.55 -10.99
C ARG A 416 -1.58 -3.00 -11.08
N ILE A 417 -1.28 -3.49 -12.28
CA ILE A 417 -0.85 -4.89 -12.50
C ILE A 417 0.45 -5.22 -11.77
N ILE A 418 1.37 -4.26 -11.65
CA ILE A 418 2.64 -4.43 -10.95
C ILE A 418 2.39 -4.45 -9.45
N LEU A 419 1.63 -3.49 -8.95
CA LEU A 419 1.35 -3.33 -7.52
C LEU A 419 0.49 -4.47 -6.96
N GLU A 420 -0.44 -5.04 -7.74
CA GLU A 420 -1.19 -6.25 -7.36
C GLU A 420 -0.28 -7.48 -7.15
N LYS A 421 0.91 -7.50 -7.74
CA LYS A 421 1.92 -8.54 -7.50
C LYS A 421 2.79 -8.27 -6.27
N GLU A 422 2.70 -7.10 -5.68
CA GLU A 422 3.55 -6.67 -4.57
C GLU A 422 2.76 -6.55 -3.27
N PHE A 423 1.53 -6.05 -3.37
CA PHE A 423 0.64 -5.81 -2.25
C PHE A 423 -0.49 -6.83 -2.21
N THR A 424 -0.84 -7.26 -1.00
CA THR A 424 -1.94 -8.20 -0.73
C THR A 424 -3.29 -7.51 -0.54
N ILE A 425 -3.32 -6.17 -0.47
CA ILE A 425 -4.55 -5.39 -0.44
C ILE A 425 -5.14 -5.29 -1.86
N PRO A 426 -6.47 -5.44 -2.02
CA PRO A 426 -7.12 -5.20 -3.31
C PRO A 426 -6.85 -3.78 -3.82
N ILE A 427 -6.39 -3.69 -5.07
CA ILE A 427 -6.16 -2.43 -5.78
C ILE A 427 -7.15 -2.39 -6.94
N LEU A 428 -8.06 -1.42 -6.94
CA LEU A 428 -9.07 -1.23 -7.96
C LEU A 428 -8.70 -0.05 -8.86
N GLY A 429 -9.10 -0.14 -10.13
CA GLY A 429 -8.86 0.91 -11.11
C GLY A 429 -10.00 1.01 -12.14
N PRO A 430 -10.16 2.17 -12.78
CA PRO A 430 -11.32 2.49 -13.62
C PRO A 430 -11.33 1.83 -15.02
N ILE A 431 -10.20 1.31 -15.51
CA ILE A 431 -10.10 0.89 -16.92
C ILE A 431 -10.97 -0.33 -17.22
N VAL A 432 -10.82 -1.39 -16.42
CA VAL A 432 -11.62 -2.62 -16.56
C VAL A 432 -13.12 -2.33 -16.46
N PRO A 433 -13.64 -1.67 -15.40
CA PRO A 433 -15.08 -1.45 -15.30
C PRO A 433 -15.65 -0.54 -16.39
N ALA A 434 -14.85 0.42 -16.90
CA ALA A 434 -15.27 1.23 -18.04
C ALA A 434 -15.44 0.37 -19.32
N VAL A 435 -14.49 -0.52 -19.60
CA VAL A 435 -14.55 -1.42 -20.76
C VAL A 435 -15.67 -2.45 -20.63
N GLU A 436 -15.86 -3.04 -19.45
CA GLU A 436 -17.00 -3.95 -19.19
C GLU A 436 -18.34 -3.26 -19.43
N THR A 437 -18.45 -1.97 -19.06
CA THR A 437 -19.66 -1.17 -19.30
C THR A 437 -19.92 -0.95 -20.78
N VAL A 438 -18.87 -0.70 -21.59
CA VAL A 438 -18.98 -0.58 -23.05
C VAL A 438 -19.62 -1.84 -23.66
N PHE A 439 -19.14 -3.03 -23.31
CA PHE A 439 -19.65 -4.28 -23.87
C PHE A 439 -20.99 -4.72 -23.26
N SER A 440 -21.29 -4.27 -22.04
CA SER A 440 -22.64 -4.42 -21.46
C SER A 440 -23.67 -3.59 -22.25
N LEU A 441 -23.30 -2.39 -22.70
CA LEU A 441 -24.15 -1.54 -23.54
C LEU A 441 -24.32 -2.14 -24.94
N GLU A 442 -23.28 -2.71 -25.54
CA GLU A 442 -23.36 -3.47 -26.80
C GLU A 442 -24.42 -4.57 -26.71
N SER A 443 -24.30 -5.40 -25.67
CA SER A 443 -25.21 -6.52 -25.42
C SER A 443 -26.65 -6.06 -25.22
N ALA A 444 -26.87 -4.96 -24.48
CA ALA A 444 -28.19 -4.40 -24.25
C ALA A 444 -28.82 -3.80 -25.52
N ARG A 445 -28.00 -3.29 -26.44
CA ARG A 445 -28.45 -2.75 -27.75
C ARG A 445 -28.71 -3.83 -28.78
N GLY A 446 -28.11 -5.02 -28.62
CA GLY A 446 -28.22 -6.12 -29.59
C GLY A 446 -27.50 -5.82 -30.92
N ALA A 447 -26.55 -4.89 -30.93
CA ALA A 447 -25.81 -4.47 -32.12
C ALA A 447 -24.33 -4.27 -31.77
N VAL A 448 -23.44 -4.77 -32.63
CA VAL A 448 -21.98 -4.69 -32.46
C VAL A 448 -21.53 -3.24 -32.60
N ILE A 449 -20.74 -2.76 -31.62
CA ILE A 449 -20.12 -1.44 -31.67
C ILE A 449 -18.98 -1.50 -32.68
N LYS A 450 -18.94 -0.53 -33.60
CA LYS A 450 -17.89 -0.43 -34.61
C LYS A 450 -16.73 0.43 -34.14
N ASN A 451 -17.01 1.60 -33.58
CA ASN A 451 -16.00 2.61 -33.25
C ASN A 451 -16.15 3.13 -31.81
N ILE A 452 -15.06 3.07 -31.03
CA ILE A 452 -14.95 3.60 -29.67
C ILE A 452 -13.97 4.77 -29.65
N GLY A 453 -14.38 5.88 -29.05
CA GLY A 453 -13.50 6.99 -28.69
C GLY A 453 -13.01 6.90 -27.26
N ILE A 454 -11.76 7.31 -27.03
CA ILE A 454 -11.17 7.44 -25.70
C ILE A 454 -10.57 8.84 -25.58
N ILE A 455 -10.99 9.58 -24.56
CA ILE A 455 -10.33 10.84 -24.19
C ILE A 455 -9.69 10.69 -22.82
N ALA A 456 -8.36 10.84 -22.74
CA ALA A 456 -7.60 10.54 -21.54
C ALA A 456 -6.32 11.38 -21.44
N THR A 457 -5.56 11.19 -20.36
CA THR A 457 -4.22 11.78 -20.24
C THR A 457 -3.24 11.09 -21.18
N LYS A 458 -2.14 11.77 -21.54
CA LYS A 458 -1.07 11.21 -22.36
C LYS A 458 -0.57 9.88 -21.82
N SER A 459 -0.17 9.82 -20.54
CA SER A 459 0.37 8.59 -19.93
C SER A 459 -0.66 7.46 -19.89
N THR A 460 -1.96 7.76 -19.90
CA THR A 460 -3.01 6.75 -20.00
C THR A 460 -3.08 6.17 -21.42
N ILE A 461 -3.04 7.03 -22.46
CA ILE A 461 -3.09 6.59 -23.86
C ILE A 461 -1.82 5.84 -24.25
N GLU A 462 -0.64 6.36 -23.92
CA GLU A 462 0.66 5.75 -24.22
C GLU A 462 0.83 4.37 -23.58
N SER A 463 0.18 4.11 -22.43
CA SER A 463 0.22 2.78 -21.79
C SER A 463 -0.43 1.67 -22.64
N GLY A 464 -1.34 2.04 -23.56
CA GLY A 464 -2.18 1.10 -24.30
C GLY A 464 -3.15 0.29 -23.43
N ALA A 465 -3.34 0.62 -22.15
CA ALA A 465 -4.12 -0.18 -21.22
C ALA A 465 -5.60 -0.35 -21.65
N TYR A 466 -6.27 0.74 -22.05
CA TYR A 466 -7.63 0.67 -22.61
C TYR A 466 -7.69 -0.18 -23.88
N ILE A 467 -6.73 0.03 -24.81
CA ILE A 467 -6.66 -0.74 -26.06
C ILE A 467 -6.53 -2.23 -25.77
N ASN A 468 -5.59 -2.59 -24.90
CA ASN A 468 -5.36 -3.99 -24.53
C ASN A 468 -6.58 -4.61 -23.86
N GLU A 469 -7.30 -3.86 -23.01
CA GLU A 469 -8.51 -4.34 -22.34
C GLU A 469 -9.66 -4.53 -23.34
N ILE A 470 -9.93 -3.55 -24.19
CA ILE A 470 -10.99 -3.63 -25.23
C ILE A 470 -10.74 -4.82 -26.17
N ARG A 471 -9.48 -5.05 -26.56
CA ARG A 471 -9.09 -6.14 -27.47
C ARG A 471 -9.28 -7.55 -26.87
N LYS A 472 -9.42 -7.69 -25.55
CA LYS A 472 -9.83 -8.97 -24.93
C LYS A 472 -11.26 -9.36 -25.28
N HIS A 473 -12.11 -8.38 -25.57
CA HIS A 473 -13.52 -8.58 -25.90
C HIS A 473 -13.76 -8.58 -27.42
N ASN A 474 -13.20 -7.61 -28.15
CA ASN A 474 -13.37 -7.50 -29.61
C ASN A 474 -12.08 -7.04 -30.31
N LYS A 475 -11.57 -7.87 -31.23
CA LYS A 475 -10.32 -7.61 -31.97
C LYS A 475 -10.49 -6.74 -33.21
N GLU A 476 -11.72 -6.49 -33.66
CA GLU A 476 -12.01 -5.80 -34.92
C GLU A 476 -12.56 -4.38 -34.71
N ILE A 477 -12.93 -4.02 -33.48
CA ILE A 477 -13.46 -2.68 -33.15
C ILE A 477 -12.43 -1.57 -33.45
N GLY A 478 -12.87 -0.48 -34.06
CA GLY A 478 -12.08 0.73 -34.26
C GLY A 478 -11.89 1.47 -32.93
N ILE A 479 -10.65 1.80 -32.58
CA ILE A 479 -10.33 2.49 -31.32
C ILE A 479 -9.61 3.79 -31.63
N PHE A 480 -10.22 4.92 -31.29
CA PHE A 480 -9.72 6.26 -31.57
C PHE A 480 -9.45 7.00 -30.27
N SER A 481 -8.22 7.44 -30.06
CA SER A 481 -7.80 8.04 -28.78
C SER A 481 -7.34 9.49 -28.96
N VAL A 482 -7.83 10.40 -28.13
CA VAL A 482 -7.38 11.80 -28.07
C VAL A 482 -6.79 12.09 -26.69
N ALA A 483 -5.55 12.58 -26.66
CA ALA A 483 -4.97 13.14 -25.44
C ALA A 483 -5.62 14.50 -25.14
N ALA A 484 -6.04 14.71 -23.89
CA ALA A 484 -6.62 16.00 -23.45
C ALA A 484 -5.83 16.61 -22.28
N PRO A 485 -4.60 17.13 -22.53
CA PRO A 485 -3.71 17.58 -21.46
C PRO A 485 -4.24 18.77 -20.64
N LEU A 486 -5.15 19.58 -21.19
CA LEU A 486 -5.67 20.78 -20.54
C LEU A 486 -6.84 20.50 -19.58
N PHE A 487 -7.61 19.43 -19.83
CA PHE A 487 -8.90 19.19 -19.16
C PHE A 487 -8.78 19.07 -17.65
N ALA A 488 -7.79 18.35 -17.12
CA ALA A 488 -7.62 18.20 -15.68
C ALA A 488 -7.29 19.55 -15.00
N THR A 489 -6.47 20.40 -15.65
CA THR A 489 -6.18 21.75 -15.18
C THR A 489 -7.40 22.66 -15.22
N MET A 490 -8.23 22.54 -16.27
CA MET A 490 -9.50 23.28 -16.35
C MET A 490 -10.42 22.90 -15.17
N VAL A 491 -10.50 21.61 -14.83
CA VAL A 491 -11.30 21.14 -13.69
C VAL A 491 -10.75 21.63 -12.35
N ASP A 492 -9.45 21.53 -12.10
CA ASP A 492 -8.87 21.99 -10.82
C ASP A 492 -9.01 23.52 -10.62
N LYS A 493 -8.90 24.31 -11.70
CA LYS A 493 -9.02 25.77 -11.67
C LYS A 493 -10.46 26.29 -11.71
N GLY A 494 -11.39 25.48 -12.19
CA GLY A 494 -12.77 25.91 -12.40
C GLY A 494 -13.48 26.25 -11.09
N LYS A 495 -14.55 27.04 -11.23
CA LYS A 495 -15.41 27.46 -10.10
C LYS A 495 -16.56 26.48 -9.96
N PHE A 496 -16.87 26.12 -8.72
CA PHE A 496 -18.01 25.28 -8.38
C PHE A 496 -19.15 26.14 -7.87
N ASP A 497 -20.38 25.82 -8.29
CA ASP A 497 -21.58 26.43 -7.75
C ASP A 497 -21.96 25.82 -6.40
N LYS A 498 -23.03 26.36 -5.78
CA LYS A 498 -23.51 25.88 -4.47
C LYS A 498 -24.03 24.44 -4.47
N THR A 499 -24.24 23.85 -5.65
CA THR A 499 -24.66 22.45 -5.81
C THR A 499 -23.47 21.50 -5.98
N GLY A 500 -22.23 22.04 -6.01
CA GLY A 500 -21.02 21.28 -6.29
C GLY A 500 -20.81 21.01 -7.78
N SER A 501 -21.58 21.66 -8.67
CA SER A 501 -21.42 21.54 -10.12
C SER A 501 -20.44 22.58 -10.63
N GLN A 502 -19.54 22.19 -11.54
CA GLN A 502 -18.59 23.13 -12.10
C GLN A 502 -19.23 24.06 -13.13
N VAL A 503 -18.97 25.35 -13.02
CA VAL A 503 -19.37 26.35 -14.00
C VAL A 503 -18.40 26.32 -15.18
N ILE A 504 -18.86 25.81 -16.32
CA ILE A 504 -18.06 25.72 -17.55
C ILE A 504 -18.13 27.04 -18.31
N SER A 505 -16.98 27.66 -18.57
CA SER A 505 -16.94 28.91 -19.32
C SER A 505 -17.08 28.70 -20.83
N LYS A 506 -17.42 29.75 -21.60
CA LYS A 506 -17.41 29.69 -23.08
C LYS A 506 -16.06 29.24 -23.65
N ARG A 507 -14.97 29.66 -23.00
CA ARG A 507 -13.61 29.28 -23.38
C ARG A 507 -13.39 27.78 -23.17
N ASP A 508 -13.84 27.24 -22.03
CA ASP A 508 -13.73 25.81 -21.74
C ASP A 508 -14.53 24.98 -22.75
N MET A 509 -15.74 25.44 -23.11
CA MET A 509 -16.57 24.82 -24.17
C MET A 509 -15.81 24.74 -25.50
N SER A 510 -15.16 25.84 -25.93
CA SER A 510 -14.40 25.84 -27.19
C SER A 510 -13.17 24.91 -27.14
N ILE A 511 -12.47 24.81 -26.00
CA ILE A 511 -11.36 23.87 -25.84
C ILE A 511 -11.86 22.42 -25.90
N ILE A 512 -12.96 22.12 -25.21
CA ILE A 512 -13.59 20.79 -25.23
C ILE A 512 -13.97 20.43 -26.67
N GLU A 513 -14.60 21.35 -27.39
CA GLU A 513 -15.01 21.17 -28.77
C GLU A 513 -13.83 20.89 -29.70
N ALA A 514 -12.75 21.67 -29.60
CA ALA A 514 -11.53 21.45 -30.37
C ALA A 514 -10.90 20.07 -30.10
N ASN A 515 -10.96 19.57 -28.86
CA ASN A 515 -10.53 18.21 -28.52
C ASN A 515 -11.46 17.11 -29.04
N LEU A 516 -12.78 17.35 -29.14
CA LEU A 516 -13.75 16.36 -29.62
C LEU A 516 -13.79 16.26 -31.15
N LYS A 517 -13.40 17.31 -31.87
CA LYS A 517 -13.48 17.38 -33.33
C LYS A 517 -12.91 16.13 -34.05
N PRO A 518 -11.69 15.64 -33.74
CA PRO A 518 -11.15 14.45 -34.41
C PRO A 518 -12.00 13.19 -34.15
N LEU A 519 -12.58 13.05 -32.96
CA LEU A 519 -13.43 11.90 -32.62
C LEU A 519 -14.79 11.93 -33.31
N ILE A 520 -15.30 13.14 -33.61
CA ILE A 520 -16.53 13.33 -34.38
C ILE A 520 -16.33 12.88 -35.83
N GLU A 521 -15.15 13.15 -36.40
CA GLU A 521 -14.79 12.78 -37.78
C GLU A 521 -14.70 11.26 -37.96
N GLU A 522 -14.36 10.51 -36.91
CA GLU A 522 -14.28 9.04 -36.90
C GLU A 522 -15.61 8.33 -36.56
N GLU A 523 -16.71 9.07 -36.48
CA GLU A 523 -18.07 8.56 -36.26
C GLU A 523 -18.19 7.57 -35.07
N ILE A 524 -17.51 7.85 -33.96
CA ILE A 524 -17.56 6.97 -32.78
C ILE A 524 -18.99 6.84 -32.22
N GLU A 525 -19.31 5.67 -31.68
CA GLU A 525 -20.63 5.38 -31.09
C GLU A 525 -20.63 5.51 -29.57
N ILE A 526 -19.46 5.31 -28.95
CA ILE A 526 -19.25 5.40 -27.51
C ILE A 526 -17.96 6.17 -27.22
N LEU A 527 -18.03 7.11 -26.27
CA LEU A 527 -16.90 7.85 -25.75
C LEU A 527 -16.59 7.43 -24.31
N ILE A 528 -15.37 6.94 -24.08
CA ILE A 528 -14.83 6.67 -22.74
C ILE A 528 -14.12 7.92 -22.21
N LEU A 529 -14.56 8.40 -21.05
CA LEU A 529 -13.86 9.46 -20.30
C LEU A 529 -12.78 8.84 -19.42
N GLY A 530 -11.59 8.64 -19.99
CA GLY A 530 -10.44 7.95 -19.37
C GLY A 530 -9.63 8.79 -18.38
N CYS A 531 -10.28 9.69 -17.64
CA CYS A 531 -9.69 10.45 -16.53
C CYS A 531 -10.77 10.75 -15.51
N THR A 532 -10.42 10.70 -14.22
CA THR A 532 -11.34 10.94 -13.10
C THR A 532 -11.93 12.35 -13.09
N HIS A 533 -11.24 13.32 -13.68
CA HIS A 533 -11.72 14.70 -13.82
C HIS A 533 -12.83 14.85 -14.88
N TYR A 534 -12.82 14.04 -15.93
CA TYR A 534 -13.51 14.37 -17.17
C TYR A 534 -15.03 14.19 -17.10
N GLY A 535 -15.53 13.44 -16.12
CA GLY A 535 -16.98 13.31 -15.85
C GLY A 535 -17.67 14.66 -15.63
N ILE A 536 -16.94 15.67 -15.14
CA ILE A 536 -17.43 17.05 -14.99
C ILE A 536 -17.88 17.68 -16.32
N PHE A 537 -17.24 17.31 -17.43
CA PHE A 537 -17.56 17.85 -18.75
C PHE A 537 -18.65 17.08 -19.49
N LYS A 538 -19.27 16.07 -18.87
CA LYS A 538 -20.23 15.20 -19.54
C LYS A 538 -21.36 15.96 -20.25
N GLN A 539 -21.96 16.95 -19.58
CA GLN A 539 -23.04 17.74 -20.17
C GLN A 539 -22.54 18.61 -21.33
N ALA A 540 -21.41 19.30 -21.16
CA ALA A 540 -20.76 20.08 -22.22
C ALA A 540 -20.46 19.22 -23.45
N ILE A 541 -19.93 18.00 -23.26
CA ILE A 541 -19.65 17.06 -24.33
C ILE A 541 -20.94 16.67 -25.06
N HIS A 542 -22.03 16.36 -24.34
CA HIS A 542 -23.32 16.05 -24.97
C HIS A 542 -23.86 17.21 -25.82
N GLU A 543 -23.80 18.44 -25.29
CA GLU A 543 -24.27 19.64 -26.01
C GLU A 543 -23.47 19.88 -27.29
N ILE A 544 -22.14 19.83 -27.20
CA ILE A 544 -21.24 19.97 -28.35
C ILE A 544 -21.52 18.85 -29.36
N TRP A 545 -21.54 17.59 -28.93
CA TRP A 545 -21.74 16.45 -29.81
C TRP A 545 -23.06 16.54 -30.58
N LYS A 546 -24.15 16.87 -29.87
CA LYS A 546 -25.48 17.01 -30.46
C LYS A 546 -25.54 18.17 -31.46
N SER A 547 -24.91 19.30 -31.14
CA SER A 547 -24.85 20.45 -32.05
C SER A 547 -24.08 20.16 -33.35
N ARG A 548 -23.03 19.33 -33.29
CA ARG A 548 -22.16 19.04 -34.43
C ARG A 548 -22.63 17.86 -35.29
N THR A 549 -23.25 16.86 -34.68
CA THR A 549 -23.61 15.61 -35.36
C THR A 549 -25.12 15.41 -35.52
N GLY A 550 -25.95 16.19 -34.80
CA GLY A 550 -27.39 15.97 -34.69
C GLY A 550 -27.78 14.72 -33.87
N ARG A 551 -26.82 14.03 -33.24
CA ARG A 551 -27.02 12.78 -32.50
C ARG A 551 -26.48 12.90 -31.08
N GLU A 552 -26.95 12.03 -30.18
CA GLU A 552 -26.39 11.91 -28.83
C GLU A 552 -25.32 10.84 -28.78
N ILE A 553 -24.16 11.17 -28.19
CA ILE A 553 -23.07 10.22 -27.94
C ILE A 553 -23.31 9.45 -26.65
N GLN A 554 -23.02 8.15 -26.65
CA GLN A 554 -23.01 7.36 -25.42
C GLN A 554 -21.71 7.62 -24.65
N ILE A 555 -21.81 8.10 -23.42
CA ILE A 555 -20.63 8.41 -22.59
C ILE A 555 -20.48 7.39 -21.47
N VAL A 556 -19.30 6.79 -21.38
CA VAL A 556 -18.87 5.96 -20.24
C VAL A 556 -17.95 6.80 -19.35
N ASP A 557 -18.46 7.17 -18.17
CA ASP A 557 -17.69 7.89 -17.15
C ASP A 557 -16.94 6.88 -16.28
N SER A 558 -15.62 6.79 -16.49
CA SER A 558 -14.77 5.80 -15.82
C SER A 558 -14.75 5.94 -14.29
N ALA A 559 -14.92 7.16 -13.75
CA ALA A 559 -15.00 7.37 -12.31
C ALA A 559 -16.31 6.82 -11.73
N ARG A 560 -17.44 7.08 -12.42
CA ARG A 560 -18.75 6.57 -12.02
C ARG A 560 -18.79 5.04 -12.05
N GLU A 561 -18.26 4.44 -13.11
CA GLU A 561 -18.25 2.98 -13.24
C GLU A 561 -17.31 2.33 -12.22
N LEU A 562 -16.18 2.96 -11.89
CA LEU A 562 -15.31 2.53 -10.79
C LEU A 562 -16.03 2.53 -9.44
N SER A 563 -16.85 3.52 -9.13
CA SER A 563 -17.61 3.56 -7.88
C SER A 563 -18.61 2.40 -7.77
N ARG A 564 -19.35 2.11 -8.85
CA ARG A 564 -20.27 0.96 -8.91
C ARG A 564 -19.53 -0.37 -8.81
N TYR A 565 -18.45 -0.50 -9.55
CA TYR A 565 -17.59 -1.68 -9.53
C TYR A 565 -17.02 -1.91 -8.13
N THR A 566 -16.60 -0.86 -7.42
CA THR A 566 -16.13 -0.95 -6.03
C THR A 566 -17.21 -1.54 -5.12
N GLN A 567 -18.46 -1.05 -5.20
CA GLN A 567 -19.54 -1.62 -4.40
C GLN A 567 -19.81 -3.10 -4.75
N ALA A 568 -19.86 -3.43 -6.04
CA ALA A 568 -20.06 -4.80 -6.49
C ALA A 568 -18.93 -5.72 -6.01
N PHE A 569 -17.67 -5.28 -6.15
CA PHE A 569 -16.48 -5.98 -5.68
C PHE A 569 -16.55 -6.22 -4.18
N LEU A 570 -16.86 -5.20 -3.38
CA LEU A 570 -16.95 -5.34 -1.93
C LEU A 570 -18.07 -6.33 -1.52
N ARG A 571 -19.22 -6.30 -2.20
CA ARG A 571 -20.34 -7.23 -1.98
C ARG A 571 -19.98 -8.67 -2.34
N GLN A 572 -19.47 -8.89 -3.56
CA GLN A 572 -19.13 -10.22 -4.08
C GLN A 572 -18.05 -10.89 -3.23
N ASN A 573 -17.08 -10.10 -2.77
CA ASN A 573 -16.00 -10.59 -1.92
C ASN A 573 -16.37 -10.63 -0.43
N LYS A 574 -17.60 -10.23 -0.05
CA LYS A 574 -18.09 -10.20 1.34
C LYS A 574 -17.19 -9.37 2.28
N ILE A 575 -16.68 -8.25 1.78
CA ILE A 575 -15.75 -7.36 2.49
C ILE A 575 -16.34 -5.98 2.81
N LEU A 576 -17.65 -5.85 2.73
CA LEU A 576 -18.37 -4.67 3.24
C LEU A 576 -18.18 -4.50 4.75
N SER A 577 -18.23 -3.26 5.20
CA SER A 577 -18.20 -2.88 6.61
C SER A 577 -19.30 -3.58 7.39
N LEU A 578 -18.95 -4.04 8.60
CA LEU A 578 -19.91 -4.63 9.54
C LEU A 578 -20.71 -3.56 10.29
N ARG A 579 -20.33 -2.28 10.18
CA ARG A 579 -21.01 -1.16 10.84
C ARG A 579 -22.27 -0.76 10.06
N THR A 580 -23.32 -1.53 10.21
CA THR A 580 -24.60 -1.30 9.50
C THR A 580 -25.43 -0.15 10.09
N LYS A 581 -25.19 0.23 11.35
CA LYS A 581 -25.95 1.28 12.07
C LYS A 581 -25.21 2.61 12.20
N GLN A 582 -23.94 2.68 11.82
CA GLN A 582 -23.12 3.89 11.92
C GLN A 582 -22.78 4.40 10.53
N LYS A 583 -22.81 5.72 10.35
CA LYS A 583 -22.26 6.32 9.13
C LYS A 583 -20.73 6.20 9.16
N GLY A 584 -20.17 5.84 8.01
CA GLY A 584 -18.74 5.87 7.78
C GLY A 584 -18.16 7.28 7.93
N LYS A 585 -16.89 7.35 8.30
CA LYS A 585 -16.13 8.59 8.40
C LYS A 585 -15.40 8.87 7.10
N ILE A 586 -15.35 10.13 6.73
CA ILE A 586 -14.56 10.60 5.59
C ILE A 586 -13.37 11.36 6.17
N THR A 587 -12.17 11.05 5.69
CA THR A 587 -10.94 11.76 6.06
C THR A 587 -10.24 12.19 4.80
N TYR A 588 -9.99 13.49 4.67
CA TYR A 588 -9.20 14.04 3.58
C TYR A 588 -7.75 14.13 4.04
N MET A 589 -6.82 13.69 3.19
CA MET A 589 -5.38 13.74 3.45
C MET A 589 -4.65 14.39 2.27
N ALA A 590 -3.65 15.20 2.60
CA ALA A 590 -2.74 15.81 1.64
C ALA A 590 -1.35 15.97 2.28
N SER A 591 -0.35 16.30 1.47
CA SER A 591 0.94 16.74 2.01
C SER A 591 0.79 18.04 2.81
N GLU A 592 1.71 18.33 3.72
CA GLU A 592 1.69 19.59 4.49
C GLU A 592 1.58 20.83 3.58
N GLU A 593 2.35 20.85 2.49
CA GLU A 593 2.36 21.96 1.54
C GLU A 593 1.02 22.11 0.78
N ASP A 594 0.35 21.01 0.49
CA ASP A 594 -0.87 20.98 -0.33
C ASP A 594 -2.16 21.15 0.48
N THR A 595 -2.07 20.94 1.80
CA THR A 595 -3.22 20.93 2.72
C THR A 595 -4.10 22.18 2.60
N PRO A 596 -3.55 23.42 2.64
CA PRO A 596 -4.40 24.62 2.60
C PRO A 596 -5.19 24.78 1.30
N GLU A 597 -4.59 24.42 0.15
CA GLU A 597 -5.26 24.52 -1.14
C GLU A 597 -6.30 23.40 -1.31
N PHE A 598 -5.95 22.17 -0.93
CA PHE A 598 -6.87 21.05 -1.02
C PHE A 598 -8.09 21.26 -0.11
N GLU A 599 -7.90 21.75 1.11
CA GLU A 599 -8.97 22.05 2.07
C GLU A 599 -9.97 23.07 1.54
N ARG A 600 -9.46 24.16 0.96
CA ARG A 600 -10.28 25.19 0.29
C ARG A 600 -11.09 24.60 -0.85
N LYS A 601 -10.46 23.78 -1.71
CA LYS A 601 -11.14 23.16 -2.85
C LYS A 601 -12.20 22.13 -2.46
N VAL A 602 -11.91 21.29 -1.46
CA VAL A 602 -12.89 20.36 -0.91
C VAL A 602 -14.09 21.15 -0.36
N SER A 603 -13.84 22.26 0.34
CA SER A 603 -14.91 23.10 0.88
C SER A 603 -15.76 23.76 -0.22
N GLU A 604 -15.14 24.23 -1.30
CA GLU A 604 -15.82 24.77 -2.49
C GLU A 604 -16.74 23.73 -3.15
N ILE A 605 -16.26 22.49 -3.32
CA ILE A 605 -16.99 21.42 -4.02
C ILE A 605 -18.12 20.85 -3.15
N THR A 606 -17.84 20.64 -1.86
CA THR A 606 -18.74 19.92 -0.96
C THR A 606 -19.73 20.84 -0.24
N GLY A 607 -19.45 22.14 -0.18
CA GLY A 607 -20.29 23.14 0.48
C GLY A 607 -20.18 23.18 2.00
N TYR A 608 -19.30 22.38 2.61
CA TYR A 608 -19.00 22.40 4.05
C TYR A 608 -17.50 22.53 4.31
N MET A 609 -17.12 23.09 5.46
CA MET A 609 -15.71 23.10 5.87
C MET A 609 -15.26 21.66 6.12
N ALA A 610 -14.38 21.16 5.26
CA ALA A 610 -13.70 19.90 5.45
C ALA A 610 -12.39 20.14 6.21
N ASN A 611 -12.04 19.28 7.15
CA ASN A 611 -10.71 19.29 7.77
C ASN A 611 -9.81 18.34 6.97
N VAL A 612 -8.73 18.86 6.40
CA VAL A 612 -7.72 18.05 5.71
C VAL A 612 -6.58 17.75 6.67
N VAL A 613 -6.26 16.47 6.83
CA VAL A 613 -5.17 16.01 7.70
C VAL A 613 -3.85 16.13 6.94
N PRO A 614 -2.93 17.02 7.36
CA PRO A 614 -1.59 17.07 6.81
C PRO A 614 -0.85 15.77 7.14
N THR A 615 -0.25 15.14 6.13
CA THR A 615 0.38 13.82 6.27
C THR A 615 1.75 13.79 5.61
N ASP A 616 2.80 13.49 6.38
CA ASP A 616 4.09 13.09 5.81
C ASP A 616 4.04 11.60 5.44
N ILE A 617 3.93 11.34 4.14
CA ILE A 617 3.96 9.98 3.59
C ILE A 617 5.21 9.22 4.03
N GLY A 618 6.32 9.91 4.23
CA GLY A 618 7.57 9.34 4.70
C GLY A 618 7.51 8.78 6.13
N GLU A 619 6.68 9.37 6.98
CA GLU A 619 6.42 8.84 8.33
C GLU A 619 5.46 7.66 8.29
N VAL A 620 4.44 7.71 7.42
CA VAL A 620 3.45 6.63 7.27
C VAL A 620 4.09 5.35 6.75
N VAL A 621 5.09 5.45 5.86
CA VAL A 621 5.89 4.29 5.41
C VAL A 621 7.02 3.90 6.38
N GLY A 622 7.15 4.57 7.52
CA GLY A 622 8.11 4.24 8.57
C GLY A 622 9.50 4.85 8.41
N ARG A 623 9.97 5.10 7.17
CA ARG A 623 11.05 6.03 6.74
C ARG A 623 11.32 5.88 5.24
N LEU A 624 11.17 6.94 4.44
CA LEU A 624 11.59 6.93 3.02
C LEU A 624 13.12 6.96 2.86
N SER A 625 13.62 6.28 1.84
CA SER A 625 15.01 6.40 1.36
C SER A 625 15.31 7.85 0.94
N GLU A 626 16.59 8.25 0.95
CA GLU A 626 16.99 9.58 0.45
C GLU A 626 16.64 9.76 -1.04
N GLU A 627 16.75 8.68 -1.81
CA GLU A 627 16.38 8.64 -3.22
C GLU A 627 14.88 8.89 -3.41
N ASP A 628 14.02 8.24 -2.63
CA ASP A 628 12.57 8.46 -2.70
C ASP A 628 12.17 9.86 -2.22
N ARG A 629 12.82 10.40 -1.20
CA ARG A 629 12.58 11.80 -0.76
C ARG A 629 12.98 12.79 -1.84
N SER A 630 14.14 12.60 -2.45
CA SER A 630 14.62 13.44 -3.56
C SER A 630 13.71 13.33 -4.78
N PHE A 631 13.29 12.11 -5.11
CA PHE A 631 12.33 11.81 -6.16
C PHE A 631 11.00 12.56 -5.92
N GLN A 632 10.42 12.46 -4.73
CA GLN A 632 9.16 13.15 -4.42
C GLN A 632 9.28 14.66 -4.55
N LYS A 633 10.37 15.27 -4.05
CA LYS A 633 10.61 16.72 -4.19
C LYS A 633 10.72 17.15 -5.65
N THR A 634 11.43 16.36 -6.46
CA THR A 634 11.57 16.59 -7.90
C THR A 634 10.22 16.51 -8.59
N VAL A 635 9.40 15.52 -8.22
CA VAL A 635 8.07 15.32 -8.80
C VAL A 635 7.16 16.53 -8.55
N VAL A 636 7.19 17.07 -7.32
CA VAL A 636 6.42 18.26 -6.92
C VAL A 636 6.83 19.48 -7.73
N LYS A 637 8.14 19.75 -7.82
CA LYS A 637 8.65 20.92 -8.54
C LYS A 637 8.21 20.92 -10.01
N GLU A 638 8.49 19.82 -10.71
CA GLU A 638 8.16 19.69 -12.13
C GLU A 638 6.66 19.78 -12.36
N SER A 639 5.85 19.18 -11.49
CA SER A 639 4.39 19.21 -11.61
C SER A 639 3.82 20.63 -11.43
N ARG A 640 4.36 21.44 -10.52
CA ARG A 640 3.97 22.86 -10.36
C ARG A 640 4.27 23.68 -11.62
N GLU A 641 5.47 23.52 -12.19
CA GLU A 641 5.83 24.16 -13.47
C GLU A 641 4.86 23.75 -14.59
N ASP A 642 4.48 22.48 -14.61
CA ASP A 642 3.57 21.90 -15.59
C ASP A 642 2.10 22.36 -15.44
N ILE A 643 1.65 22.60 -14.21
CA ILE A 643 0.32 23.16 -13.93
C ILE A 643 0.28 24.61 -14.41
N ASN A 644 1.31 25.40 -14.09
CA ASN A 644 1.40 26.80 -14.47
C ASN A 644 1.40 26.96 -15.99
N LEU A 645 2.21 26.18 -16.71
CA LEU A 645 2.26 26.26 -18.17
C LEU A 645 0.91 25.95 -18.82
N ARG A 646 0.20 24.92 -18.34
CA ARG A 646 -1.15 24.58 -18.84
C ARG A 646 -2.15 25.68 -18.51
N ALA A 647 -2.05 26.28 -17.32
CA ALA A 647 -2.87 27.43 -16.93
C ALA A 647 -2.63 28.62 -17.87
N GLY A 648 -1.37 28.94 -18.19
CA GLY A 648 -1.01 29.99 -19.15
C GLY A 648 -1.58 29.73 -20.54
N ILE A 649 -1.54 28.47 -21.03
CA ILE A 649 -2.19 28.09 -22.30
C ILE A 649 -3.70 28.33 -22.22
N ILE A 650 -4.37 27.83 -21.17
CA ILE A 650 -5.81 27.95 -20.99
C ILE A 650 -6.22 29.43 -20.96
N ASP A 651 -5.55 30.26 -20.16
CA ASP A 651 -5.94 31.66 -19.93
C ASP A 651 -5.52 32.63 -21.04
N SER A 652 -4.66 32.20 -21.96
CA SER A 652 -4.23 33.01 -23.10
C SER A 652 -5.39 33.40 -24.04
N ASN A 653 -5.16 34.42 -24.87
CA ASN A 653 -6.07 34.85 -25.93
C ASN A 653 -5.95 34.02 -27.22
N LEU A 654 -5.25 32.88 -27.17
CA LEU A 654 -5.15 31.97 -28.30
C LEU A 654 -6.51 31.37 -28.70
N SER A 655 -6.67 31.05 -29.97
CA SER A 655 -7.74 30.20 -30.51
C SER A 655 -7.77 28.84 -29.81
N ALA A 656 -8.95 28.21 -29.76
CA ALA A 656 -9.09 26.91 -29.09
C ALA A 656 -8.26 25.83 -29.78
N GLU A 657 -8.22 25.86 -31.11
CA GLU A 657 -7.41 24.99 -31.94
C GLU A 657 -5.92 25.16 -31.65
N ALA A 658 -5.42 26.40 -31.56
CA ALA A 658 -4.04 26.65 -31.19
C ALA A 658 -3.73 26.16 -29.77
N LYS A 659 -4.62 26.40 -28.79
CA LYS A 659 -4.44 25.91 -27.41
C LYS A 659 -4.31 24.40 -27.35
N VAL A 660 -5.20 23.68 -28.03
CA VAL A 660 -5.20 22.22 -28.05
C VAL A 660 -3.97 21.69 -28.78
N ALA A 661 -3.61 22.25 -29.95
CA ALA A 661 -2.43 21.83 -30.70
C ALA A 661 -1.11 22.11 -29.97
N ILE A 662 -0.99 23.25 -29.29
CA ILE A 662 0.18 23.57 -28.45
C ILE A 662 0.27 22.61 -27.26
N ALA A 663 -0.86 22.34 -26.60
CA ALA A 663 -0.90 21.40 -25.49
C ALA A 663 -0.55 19.99 -25.93
N ASP A 664 -1.03 19.53 -27.09
CA ASP A 664 -0.68 18.22 -27.65
C ASP A 664 0.81 18.17 -28.05
N LYS A 665 1.37 19.23 -28.63
CA LYS A 665 2.80 19.26 -28.96
C LYS A 665 3.70 19.14 -27.73
N LEU A 666 3.34 19.81 -26.64
CA LEU A 666 4.13 19.81 -25.40
C LEU A 666 3.90 18.56 -24.55
N TYR A 667 2.64 18.12 -24.47
CA TYR A 667 2.14 17.18 -23.47
C TYR A 667 1.33 16.03 -24.04
N GLY A 668 1.20 15.92 -25.34
CA GLY A 668 0.55 14.82 -26.05
C GLY A 668 1.47 13.64 -26.30
N VAL A 669 0.94 12.66 -27.03
CA VAL A 669 1.60 11.38 -27.31
C VAL A 669 2.75 11.61 -28.29
N LYS A 670 3.97 11.23 -27.91
CA LYS A 670 5.17 11.50 -28.74
C LYS A 670 5.49 10.38 -29.72
N ASP A 671 5.24 9.14 -29.31
CA ASP A 671 5.51 7.97 -30.14
C ASP A 671 4.19 7.42 -30.68
N LYS A 672 3.95 7.64 -31.97
CA LYS A 672 2.76 7.14 -32.68
C LYS A 672 2.89 5.65 -33.06
N SER A 673 4.02 4.98 -32.80
CA SER A 673 4.21 3.54 -33.09
C SER A 673 3.30 2.62 -32.27
N VAL A 674 2.60 3.17 -31.26
CA VAL A 674 1.51 2.49 -30.54
C VAL A 674 0.28 2.25 -31.44
N SER A 675 0.22 2.82 -32.65
CA SER A 675 -0.81 2.53 -33.65
C SER A 675 -0.70 1.08 -34.17
N ARG A 676 -1.36 0.17 -33.47
CA ARG A 676 -1.66 -1.18 -33.98
C ARG A 676 -2.82 -1.09 -34.97
N THR A 677 -2.92 -2.05 -35.90
CA THR A 677 -4.00 -2.10 -36.89
C THR A 677 -5.38 -1.94 -36.22
N GLY A 678 -6.16 -0.95 -36.65
CA GLY A 678 -7.47 -0.61 -36.06
C GLY A 678 -7.43 0.22 -34.76
N CYS A 679 -6.27 0.76 -34.37
CA CYS A 679 -6.11 1.70 -33.25
C CYS A 679 -5.38 2.96 -33.71
N GLU A 680 -6.00 4.13 -33.52
CA GLU A 680 -5.43 5.41 -33.91
C GLU A 680 -5.39 6.39 -32.74
N VAL A 681 -4.25 7.08 -32.58
CA VAL A 681 -4.11 8.22 -31.68
C VAL A 681 -4.25 9.48 -32.52
N LEU A 682 -5.39 10.16 -32.36
CA LEU A 682 -5.73 11.37 -33.07
C LEU A 682 -5.09 12.56 -32.37
N SER A 683 -4.08 13.13 -33.02
CA SER A 683 -3.32 14.29 -32.51
C SER A 683 -3.58 15.52 -33.39
N PRO A 684 -4.06 16.63 -32.83
CA PRO A 684 -4.20 17.87 -33.59
C PRO A 684 -2.84 18.41 -34.02
N GLU A 685 -2.72 18.71 -35.32
CA GLU A 685 -1.47 19.22 -35.89
C GLU A 685 -1.19 20.67 -35.47
N LEU A 686 0.06 20.93 -35.06
CA LEU A 686 0.54 22.29 -34.82
C LEU A 686 0.95 22.94 -36.15
N LYS A 687 0.09 23.79 -36.69
CA LYS A 687 0.28 24.51 -37.96
C LYS A 687 1.02 25.84 -37.79
N ASP A 688 1.58 26.36 -38.89
CA ASP A 688 2.28 27.65 -38.91
C ASP A 688 1.41 28.83 -38.46
N GLU A 689 0.10 28.77 -38.72
CA GLU A 689 -0.86 29.77 -38.25
C GLU A 689 -0.92 29.84 -36.72
N HIS A 690 -0.91 28.69 -36.04
CA HIS A 690 -0.86 28.62 -34.57
C HIS A 690 0.46 29.18 -34.04
N ILE A 691 1.58 28.91 -34.74
CA ILE A 691 2.91 29.43 -34.38
C ILE A 691 2.96 30.95 -34.53
N LYS A 692 2.37 31.50 -35.60
CA LYS A 692 2.26 32.95 -35.79
C LYS A 692 1.41 33.58 -34.69
N GLU A 693 0.31 32.93 -34.31
CA GLU A 693 -0.59 33.40 -33.25
C GLU A 693 0.13 33.53 -31.91
N ILE A 694 0.80 32.46 -31.44
CA ILE A 694 1.58 32.53 -30.19
C ILE A 694 2.72 33.55 -30.29
N THR A 695 3.42 33.60 -31.42
CA THR A 695 4.52 34.56 -31.64
C THR A 695 4.04 36.00 -31.49
N GLY A 696 2.87 36.33 -32.08
CA GLY A 696 2.28 37.68 -31.98
C GLY A 696 1.89 38.09 -30.57
N LEU A 697 1.61 37.13 -29.68
CA LEU A 697 1.23 37.39 -28.29
C LEU A 697 2.42 37.36 -27.32
N THR A 698 3.60 36.87 -27.74
CA THR A 698 4.76 36.73 -26.84
C THR A 698 5.31 38.06 -26.31
N THR A 699 5.15 39.16 -27.05
CA THR A 699 5.59 40.50 -26.63
C THR A 699 4.80 41.04 -25.43
N GLN A 700 3.64 40.46 -25.12
CA GLN A 700 2.73 40.89 -24.06
C GLN A 700 2.65 39.89 -22.90
N ASN A 701 3.30 38.72 -23.02
CA ASN A 701 3.20 37.64 -22.04
C ASN A 701 4.47 36.77 -22.02
N GLU A 702 5.29 36.93 -20.98
CA GLU A 702 6.53 36.16 -20.77
C GLU A 702 6.29 34.64 -20.67
N GLU A 703 5.12 34.21 -20.19
CA GLU A 703 4.77 32.79 -20.11
C GLU A 703 4.55 32.19 -21.50
N LEU A 704 3.94 32.94 -22.43
CA LEU A 704 3.82 32.53 -23.83
C LEU A 704 5.18 32.49 -24.54
N LEU A 705 6.11 33.37 -24.17
CA LEU A 705 7.49 33.31 -24.68
C LEU A 705 8.20 32.03 -24.22
N ASN A 706 8.03 31.64 -22.96
CA ASN A 706 8.54 30.37 -22.42
C ASN A 706 7.89 29.15 -23.08
N ILE A 707 6.59 29.20 -23.37
CA ILE A 707 5.89 28.15 -24.13
C ILE A 707 6.50 28.03 -25.54
N LEU A 708 6.67 29.17 -26.24
CA LEU A 708 7.21 29.19 -27.59
C LEU A 708 8.67 28.68 -27.64
N SER A 709 9.50 29.03 -26.65
CA SER A 709 10.87 28.53 -26.57
C SER A 709 10.91 27.02 -26.35
N ARG A 710 10.04 26.48 -25.47
CA ARG A 710 9.88 25.03 -25.27
C ARG A 710 9.46 24.34 -26.55
N ILE A 711 8.46 24.87 -27.27
CA ILE A 711 8.01 24.30 -28.56
C ILE A 711 9.19 24.22 -29.52
N LYS A 712 9.93 25.32 -29.74
CA LYS A 712 11.09 25.38 -30.65
C LYS A 712 12.19 24.37 -30.29
N ASN A 713 12.45 24.17 -29.00
CA ASN A 713 13.42 23.19 -28.51
C ASN A 713 12.96 21.73 -28.76
N THR A 714 11.66 21.47 -28.77
CA THR A 714 11.09 20.17 -29.18
C THR A 714 11.02 19.94 -30.68
N THR A 715 11.15 20.98 -31.52
CA THR A 715 11.20 20.83 -33.00
C THR A 715 12.62 20.74 -33.55
N SER A 716 13.62 21.10 -32.74
CA SER A 716 15.06 21.06 -33.11
C SER A 716 15.77 19.78 -32.65
N ARG A 717 15.05 18.87 -31.98
CA ARG A 717 15.39 17.48 -31.70
C ARG A 717 14.44 16.57 -32.46
#